data_AF-A0A1I2ZWX3-F1
#
_entry.id   AF-A0A1I2ZWX3-F1
#
_cell.length_a   1.000
_cell.length_b   1.000
_cell.length_c   1.000
_cell.angle_alpha   90.00
_cell.angle_beta   90.00
_cell.angle_gamma   90.00
#
_symmetry.space_group_name_H-M   'P 1'
#
loop_
_entity.id
_entity.type
_entity.pdbx_description
1 polymer ?
#
loop_
_entity_poly.entity_id
_entity_poly.type
_entity_poly.pdbx_seq_one_letter_code
_entity_poly.pdbx_strand_id
1 'polypeptide(L)'
;MPKVLRLHKTGSNVEGWAKTSQITSTEIKDITDGAGGRALKINASIPTPFARMHLFETAFDFVKRGVAGSNTNTIYHKFVTHFWDLWELLYNQQSYAQAGNKIIIRRWNKHQQLGAMQANPNTSLLGRTLELFMNDSRFQGIEDIFLIFFESTTPRGDRHMQLIGGTSPLTFLFVAPNVRPLSINRAQNIGTYFDHNYVSLEHREPDFREYVHKLFVSNPAMIQAFPAVYNALDENLLRSINMAGAVGQGTIASQYLQLVDFQQNPVHVGHINFLVKKDQTAVTSSDLFIRPTHTGFAGERPIVLKPELRLAPDVKYVNNLAWPVNTVVGYADEKPLENRSLPGVGFNYPYLTINDLLQETLVQVPYEVNTDRFYSGTVVYQPGVTEKSFYYLLPITPLYFDFFSPEDLANHLTFHIDVNHVRVTLRVPTEKGSVVYERSYYDNPLNSKDANGNIIPEKGHILKSRIGLGVFPFYKFTDAVQYNDFYKVMLVDEDIDALLVNRNHSLSFFAGGKQLEAGGGIISATAHKRTKKSNSSAGSTYYEIRGTHFDFAEFRHEGVDFIGKALIVPKFQEMQQGIHNFTFAIDFGTSNTHIAYTSGANQPPREFSITANDQQLVMLNKPSDDPALTDYQRFHKRGFGRLFAVETLLKREFIPLIIGSGGSLYNFPTRTATCESIDFENQITNLFGNINIGFSINTEGTHQDQYKQTYHTDLKWSETLTNAGKRRIEAFFTEIMLLIKNKVVLNNGNVASTKVVWFAPLSFDEYSRNMFQNVWDTVYNNVFKNGRNTVCITESVAPFYFLSRTGAVVPSQDENLINVDIGGGTTDVLLFTNRRPSHSSSFRFAGNDLWGDGFATVKTSKDNGLLQYGVDHVLRIPLTEEGREYRKFLETALDNPDFNSADISSLLFSYDKELNYSSQLLQARQLRLMFYLHFGALMYHLAQLVQQLEVKMPRYISFSGRGSLYIKLLSAGNNLSNVERYAKAIFQKVTGQEPPANFKLVLVDNPKQVTANGGAMALEGTDLNDLTNIPIMKPTGSANPQDALTPVTKTQITGELRQEVMDNVMNCLEMLLDDPDISPLMRSMGVEVDPMRVLDFMRVNLQDSYTMILEDTVRGLTDREPLHETMFFMPLKQSLYLLSKELYQQQSQVSAIS
;
A
#
# COMPACT_ATOMS: atom_id res chain seq x y z
N MET A 1 -61.76 65.89 -53.26
CA MET A 1 -62.55 65.61 -52.05
C MET A 1 -61.61 65.57 -50.86
N PRO A 2 -61.88 66.32 -49.77
CA PRO A 2 -61.09 66.20 -48.54
C PRO A 2 -61.23 64.78 -47.97
N LYS A 3 -60.10 64.14 -47.62
CA LYS A 3 -60.10 62.81 -47.00
C LYS A 3 -60.69 62.93 -45.60
N VAL A 4 -61.81 62.24 -45.34
CA VAL A 4 -62.35 62.08 -43.98
C VAL A 4 -61.41 61.18 -43.19
N LEU A 5 -60.80 61.70 -42.12
CA LEU A 5 -59.98 60.90 -41.22
C LEU A 5 -60.90 60.07 -40.30
N ARG A 6 -61.07 58.79 -40.61
CA ARG A 6 -61.85 57.84 -39.78
C ARG A 6 -61.06 56.55 -39.58
N LEU A 7 -61.05 56.03 -38.36
CA LEU A 7 -60.30 54.83 -37.97
C LEU A 7 -61.09 53.51 -38.15
N HIS A 8 -62.42 53.59 -38.32
CA HIS A 8 -63.34 52.47 -38.46
C HIS A 8 -64.18 52.58 -39.75
N LYS A 9 -64.84 51.49 -40.17
CA LYS A 9 -65.50 51.39 -41.49
C LYS A 9 -66.93 51.93 -41.55
N THR A 10 -67.57 52.16 -40.41
CA THR A 10 -68.99 52.57 -40.29
C THR A 10 -69.15 54.09 -40.00
N GLY A 11 -70.28 54.72 -40.38
CA GLY A 11 -70.63 56.11 -40.01
C GLY A 11 -70.78 57.12 -41.17
N SER A 12 -71.41 58.27 -40.90
CA SER A 12 -71.70 59.35 -41.87
C SER A 12 -70.45 60.18 -42.23
N ASN A 13 -70.22 60.46 -43.52
CA ASN A 13 -69.10 61.32 -43.95
C ASN A 13 -69.35 62.76 -43.50
N VAL A 14 -68.50 63.26 -42.60
CA VAL A 14 -68.59 64.61 -42.05
C VAL A 14 -67.48 65.47 -42.67
N GLU A 15 -67.83 66.64 -43.20
CA GLU A 15 -66.87 67.66 -43.63
C GLU A 15 -66.60 68.66 -42.50
N GLY A 16 -65.32 68.98 -42.25
CA GLY A 16 -64.91 69.90 -41.19
C GLY A 16 -65.01 69.30 -39.78
N TRP A 17 -65.37 70.14 -38.79
CA TRP A 17 -65.57 69.73 -37.41
C TRP A 17 -67.07 69.54 -37.13
N ALA A 18 -67.53 68.29 -36.98
CA ALA A 18 -68.88 68.03 -36.49
C ALA A 18 -68.91 66.87 -35.50
N LYS A 19 -70.01 66.81 -34.73
CA LYS A 19 -70.21 65.81 -33.67
C LYS A 19 -70.53 64.46 -34.30
N THR A 20 -69.68 63.46 -34.06
CA THR A 20 -69.92 62.06 -34.45
C THR A 20 -70.49 61.26 -33.28
N SER A 21 -71.10 60.11 -33.58
CA SER A 21 -71.48 59.12 -32.56
C SER A 21 -70.23 58.58 -31.84
N GLN A 22 -70.38 58.22 -30.57
CA GLN A 22 -69.33 57.53 -29.83
C GLN A 22 -68.96 56.23 -30.54
N ILE A 23 -67.65 55.95 -30.61
CA ILE A 23 -67.14 54.69 -31.14
C ILE A 23 -67.51 53.57 -30.15
N THR A 24 -68.28 52.61 -30.62
CA THR A 24 -68.72 51.42 -29.89
C THR A 24 -67.76 50.25 -30.12
N SER A 25 -67.92 49.19 -29.33
CA SER A 25 -67.12 47.96 -29.44
C SER A 25 -67.22 47.27 -30.81
N THR A 26 -68.28 47.51 -31.59
CA THR A 26 -68.41 47.02 -32.97
C THR A 26 -67.49 47.79 -33.91
N GLU A 27 -67.42 49.11 -33.79
CA GLU A 27 -66.53 49.95 -34.60
C GLU A 27 -65.06 49.76 -34.25
N ILE A 28 -64.74 49.53 -32.96
CA ILE A 28 -63.38 49.21 -32.51
C ILE A 28 -62.86 47.93 -33.19
N LYS A 29 -63.72 46.92 -33.41
CA LYS A 29 -63.34 45.67 -34.10
C LYS A 29 -62.94 45.87 -35.56
N ASP A 30 -63.45 46.91 -36.21
CA ASP A 30 -63.13 47.23 -37.60
C ASP A 30 -61.84 48.03 -37.76
N ILE A 31 -61.23 48.49 -36.65
CA ILE A 31 -59.96 49.20 -36.65
C ILE A 31 -58.84 48.18 -36.85
N THR A 32 -58.27 48.14 -38.05
CA THR A 32 -57.12 47.29 -38.38
C THR A 32 -55.81 47.91 -37.89
N ASP A 33 -55.03 47.18 -37.09
CA ASP A 33 -53.66 47.56 -36.75
C ASP A 33 -52.75 47.44 -37.98
N GLY A 34 -52.33 48.59 -38.52
CA GLY A 34 -51.46 48.66 -39.71
C GLY A 34 -50.06 48.05 -39.52
N ALA A 35 -49.63 47.82 -38.27
CA ALA A 35 -48.35 47.17 -37.96
C ALA A 35 -48.48 45.68 -37.60
N GLY A 36 -49.70 45.13 -37.54
CA GLY A 36 -49.96 43.72 -37.24
C GLY A 36 -49.34 43.23 -35.94
N GLY A 37 -49.33 44.06 -34.89
CA GLY A 37 -48.74 43.75 -33.59
C GLY A 37 -47.21 43.71 -33.55
N ARG A 38 -46.52 44.15 -34.61
CA ARG A 38 -45.04 44.16 -34.73
C ARG A 38 -44.38 45.48 -34.31
N ALA A 39 -45.12 46.37 -33.67
CA ALA A 39 -44.57 47.63 -33.19
C ALA A 39 -43.42 47.39 -32.19
N LEU A 40 -42.20 47.82 -32.52
CA LEU A 40 -41.01 47.71 -31.66
C LEU A 40 -41.09 48.63 -30.42
N LYS A 41 -41.86 49.72 -30.51
CA LYS A 41 -42.14 50.67 -29.43
C LYS A 41 -43.60 51.08 -29.47
N ILE A 42 -44.29 51.00 -28.34
CA ILE A 42 -45.61 51.60 -28.17
C ILE A 42 -45.42 53.00 -27.61
N ASN A 43 -45.51 54.00 -28.49
CA ASN A 43 -45.67 55.38 -28.09
C ASN A 43 -47.16 55.60 -27.81
N ALA A 44 -47.61 55.35 -26.58
CA ALA A 44 -48.92 55.86 -26.17
C ALA A 44 -48.82 57.40 -26.13
N SER A 45 -49.75 58.11 -26.78
CA SER A 45 -49.78 59.58 -26.83
C SER A 45 -49.87 60.23 -25.44
N ILE A 46 -50.25 59.45 -24.42
CA ILE A 46 -50.20 59.78 -23.00
C ILE A 46 -49.58 58.58 -22.26
N PRO A 47 -48.29 58.60 -21.89
CA PRO A 47 -47.63 57.49 -21.19
C PRO A 47 -47.95 57.51 -19.69
N THR A 48 -49.21 57.27 -19.32
CA THR A 48 -49.61 57.13 -17.91
C THR A 48 -49.57 55.65 -17.48
N PRO A 49 -49.36 55.36 -16.18
CA PRO A 49 -49.48 54.00 -15.66
C PRO A 49 -50.87 53.39 -15.93
N PHE A 50 -51.94 54.19 -15.95
CA PHE A 50 -53.30 53.73 -16.26
C PHE A 50 -53.45 53.23 -17.70
N ALA A 51 -52.96 54.00 -18.68
CA ALA A 51 -52.96 53.57 -20.07
C ALA A 51 -52.18 52.26 -20.22
N ARG A 52 -51.09 52.11 -19.47
CA ARG A 52 -50.29 50.89 -19.46
C ARG A 52 -51.05 49.69 -18.87
N MET A 53 -51.79 49.86 -17.78
CA MET A 53 -52.64 48.79 -17.22
C MET A 53 -53.68 48.30 -18.25
N HIS A 54 -54.32 49.19 -19.01
CA HIS A 54 -55.23 48.80 -20.10
C HIS A 54 -54.55 48.07 -21.26
N LEU A 55 -53.29 48.38 -21.55
CA LEU A 55 -52.53 47.64 -22.56
C LEU A 55 -52.30 46.18 -22.14
N PHE A 56 -52.05 45.91 -20.86
CA PHE A 56 -51.92 44.53 -20.38
C PHE A 56 -53.26 43.78 -20.46
N GLU A 57 -54.35 44.40 -20.03
CA GLU A 57 -55.71 43.85 -20.15
C GLU A 57 -56.04 43.50 -21.61
N THR A 58 -55.76 44.43 -22.54
CA THR A 58 -55.95 44.23 -23.97
C THR A 58 -55.03 43.13 -24.52
N ALA A 59 -53.77 43.08 -24.08
CA ALA A 59 -52.81 42.08 -24.52
C ALA A 59 -53.26 40.65 -24.16
N PHE A 60 -53.81 40.44 -22.96
CA PHE A 60 -54.38 39.15 -22.57
C PHE A 60 -55.54 38.74 -23.48
N ASP A 61 -56.48 39.64 -23.74
CA ASP A 61 -57.61 39.38 -24.64
C ASP A 61 -57.15 39.07 -26.08
N PHE A 62 -56.15 39.80 -26.58
CA PHE A 62 -55.65 39.64 -27.95
C PHE A 62 -54.85 38.36 -28.14
N VAL A 63 -54.04 37.97 -27.14
CA VAL A 63 -53.32 36.68 -27.14
C VAL A 63 -54.33 35.53 -27.08
N LYS A 64 -55.35 35.60 -26.21
CA LYS A 64 -56.39 34.57 -26.10
C LYS A 64 -57.20 34.40 -27.38
N ARG A 65 -57.58 35.50 -28.04
CA ARG A 65 -58.36 35.49 -29.29
C ARG A 65 -57.54 35.11 -30.53
N GLY A 66 -56.23 34.92 -30.42
CA GLY A 66 -55.37 34.59 -31.55
C GLY A 66 -55.28 35.69 -32.60
N VAL A 67 -55.49 36.97 -32.21
CA VAL A 67 -55.50 38.13 -33.13
C VAL A 67 -54.15 38.30 -33.86
N ALA A 68 -53.07 37.74 -33.29
CA ALA A 68 -51.72 37.71 -33.85
C ALA A 68 -51.40 36.48 -34.74
N GLY A 69 -52.34 35.54 -34.92
CA GLY A 69 -52.09 34.24 -35.54
C GLY A 69 -51.16 33.35 -34.70
N SER A 70 -50.47 32.38 -35.33
CA SER A 70 -49.50 31.48 -34.66
C SER A 70 -48.16 32.13 -34.30
N ASN A 71 -47.98 33.42 -34.58
CA ASN A 71 -46.73 34.13 -34.31
C ASN A 71 -46.65 34.60 -32.86
N THR A 72 -45.79 33.96 -32.07
CA THR A 72 -45.55 34.28 -30.66
C THR A 72 -44.66 35.50 -30.43
N ASN A 73 -44.14 36.13 -31.50
CA ASN A 73 -43.26 37.30 -31.43
C ASN A 73 -44.00 38.61 -31.76
N THR A 74 -45.09 38.89 -31.04
CA THR A 74 -45.81 40.18 -31.12
C THR A 74 -45.69 40.97 -29.82
N ILE A 75 -45.96 42.27 -29.88
CA ILE A 75 -45.90 43.13 -28.70
C ILE A 75 -46.86 42.70 -27.58
N TYR A 76 -48.01 42.10 -27.94
CA TYR A 76 -48.97 41.54 -26.99
C TYR A 76 -48.41 40.31 -26.26
N HIS A 77 -47.74 39.41 -26.98
CA HIS A 77 -47.04 38.27 -26.38
C HIS A 77 -45.92 38.74 -25.46
N LYS A 78 -45.18 39.79 -25.83
CA LYS A 78 -44.17 40.43 -24.97
C LYS A 78 -44.78 40.96 -23.66
N PHE A 79 -45.94 41.62 -23.71
CA PHE A 79 -46.63 42.04 -22.49
C PHE A 79 -47.05 40.84 -21.63
N VAL A 80 -47.66 39.82 -22.22
CA VAL A 80 -48.11 38.64 -21.46
C VAL A 80 -46.93 37.89 -20.82
N THR A 81 -45.81 37.68 -21.53
CA THR A 81 -44.64 37.02 -20.94
C THR A 81 -43.98 37.88 -19.86
N HIS A 82 -43.87 39.20 -20.05
CA HIS A 82 -43.31 40.10 -19.05
C HIS A 82 -44.20 40.18 -17.80
N PHE A 83 -45.52 40.11 -17.96
CA PHE A 83 -46.45 40.01 -16.85
C PHE A 83 -46.16 38.77 -16.00
N TRP A 84 -46.07 37.60 -16.64
CA TRP A 84 -45.77 36.36 -15.93
C TRP A 84 -44.36 36.35 -15.36
N ASP A 85 -43.38 36.99 -16.02
CA ASP A 85 -42.03 37.19 -15.48
C ASP A 85 -42.06 37.96 -14.15
N LEU A 86 -42.83 39.05 -14.07
CA LEU A 86 -42.94 39.82 -12.84
C LEU A 86 -43.60 39.02 -11.72
N TRP A 87 -44.65 38.25 -12.02
CA TRP A 87 -45.33 37.45 -11.02
C TRP A 87 -44.46 36.28 -10.54
N GLU A 88 -43.82 35.54 -11.44
CA GLU A 88 -42.91 34.43 -11.09
C GLU A 88 -41.68 34.92 -10.32
N LEU A 89 -41.14 36.09 -10.67
CA LEU A 89 -40.06 36.73 -9.94
C LEU A 89 -40.47 37.09 -8.50
N LEU A 90 -41.68 37.64 -8.29
CA LEU A 90 -42.21 37.94 -6.97
C LEU A 90 -42.51 36.67 -6.17
N TYR A 91 -43.05 35.64 -6.82
CA TYR A 91 -43.29 34.34 -6.21
C TYR A 91 -42.01 33.75 -5.62
N ASN A 92 -40.89 33.86 -6.35
CA ASN A 92 -39.57 33.36 -5.95
C ASN A 92 -38.66 34.41 -5.28
N GLN A 93 -39.19 35.56 -4.86
CA GLN A 93 -38.37 36.71 -4.44
C GLN A 93 -37.38 36.40 -3.31
N GLN A 94 -37.75 35.53 -2.38
CA GLN A 94 -36.94 35.22 -1.19
C GLN A 94 -35.68 34.46 -1.58
N SER A 95 -35.80 33.53 -2.53
CA SER A 95 -34.67 32.78 -3.08
C SER A 95 -33.63 33.71 -3.75
N TYR A 96 -34.08 34.80 -4.38
CA TYR A 96 -33.19 35.77 -5.01
C TYR A 96 -32.64 36.82 -4.04
N ALA A 97 -33.39 37.16 -2.98
CA ALA A 97 -32.94 38.06 -1.91
C ALA A 97 -31.66 37.55 -1.23
N GLN A 98 -31.60 36.25 -1.00
CA GLN A 98 -30.44 35.57 -0.41
C GLN A 98 -29.20 35.59 -1.34
N ALA A 99 -29.37 35.86 -2.63
CA ALA A 99 -28.31 35.96 -3.64
C ALA A 99 -27.79 37.40 -3.86
N GLY A 100 -28.16 38.35 -2.99
CA GLY A 100 -27.76 39.77 -3.10
C GLY A 100 -28.62 40.63 -4.05
N ASN A 101 -29.67 40.05 -4.65
CA ASN A 101 -30.64 40.77 -5.48
C ASN A 101 -31.89 41.09 -4.66
N LYS A 102 -32.23 42.36 -4.45
CA LYS A 102 -33.32 42.73 -3.55
C LYS A 102 -34.53 43.28 -4.31
N ILE A 103 -35.71 42.73 -4.05
CA ILE A 103 -36.97 43.35 -4.46
C ILE A 103 -37.40 44.35 -3.39
N ILE A 104 -37.67 45.58 -3.80
CA ILE A 104 -38.14 46.66 -2.93
C ILE A 104 -39.49 47.12 -3.45
N ILE A 105 -40.51 47.03 -2.60
CA ILE A 105 -41.86 47.45 -2.94
C ILE A 105 -42.20 48.72 -2.17
N ARG A 106 -42.69 49.74 -2.87
CA ARG A 106 -43.07 51.02 -2.29
C ARG A 106 -44.56 51.27 -2.49
N ARG A 107 -45.25 51.60 -1.41
CA ARG A 107 -46.66 52.00 -1.43
C ARG A 107 -46.80 53.42 -1.96
N TRP A 108 -47.67 53.60 -2.95
CA TRP A 108 -48.14 54.87 -3.46
C TRP A 108 -49.61 55.03 -3.06
N ASN A 109 -49.88 55.86 -2.07
CA ASN A 109 -51.25 56.12 -1.59
C ASN A 109 -51.90 57.28 -2.35
N LYS A 110 -53.09 57.05 -2.89
CA LYS A 110 -53.83 58.00 -3.75
C LYS A 110 -53.98 59.37 -3.10
N HIS A 111 -54.61 59.45 -1.92
CA HIS A 111 -54.93 60.72 -1.26
C HIS A 111 -53.67 61.49 -0.88
N GLN A 112 -52.70 60.81 -0.26
CA GLN A 112 -51.47 61.43 0.19
C GLN A 112 -50.65 62.01 -0.98
N GLN A 113 -50.48 61.22 -2.05
CA GLN A 113 -49.60 61.57 -3.15
C GLN A 113 -50.23 62.60 -4.08
N LEU A 114 -51.54 62.50 -4.38
CA LEU A 114 -52.25 63.52 -5.13
C LEU A 114 -52.29 64.84 -4.36
N GLY A 115 -52.56 64.80 -3.05
CA GLY A 115 -52.51 65.98 -2.19
C GLY A 115 -51.14 66.67 -2.22
N ALA A 116 -50.06 65.90 -2.07
CA ALA A 116 -48.69 66.43 -2.15
C ALA A 116 -48.35 67.03 -3.53
N MET A 117 -48.76 66.36 -4.62
CA MET A 117 -48.53 66.86 -5.99
C MET A 117 -49.32 68.14 -6.27
N GLN A 118 -50.58 68.21 -5.81
CA GLN A 118 -51.44 69.37 -5.98
C GLN A 118 -50.98 70.59 -5.17
N ALA A 119 -50.41 70.35 -3.99
CA ALA A 119 -49.85 71.39 -3.11
C ALA A 119 -48.55 72.02 -3.65
N ASN A 120 -47.80 71.31 -4.49
CA ASN A 120 -46.60 71.84 -5.14
C ASN A 120 -46.95 72.50 -6.49
N PRO A 121 -46.69 73.81 -6.70
CA PRO A 121 -47.03 74.51 -7.94
C PRO A 121 -46.46 73.87 -9.20
N ASN A 122 -45.27 73.26 -9.11
CA ASN A 122 -44.59 72.62 -10.25
C ASN A 122 -45.21 71.28 -10.67
N THR A 123 -45.97 70.63 -9.79
CA THR A 123 -46.62 69.33 -10.04
C THR A 123 -48.14 69.38 -9.97
N SER A 124 -48.73 70.55 -9.72
CA SER A 124 -50.16 70.67 -9.43
C SER A 124 -51.05 70.24 -10.59
N LEU A 125 -50.68 70.62 -11.83
CA LEU A 125 -51.39 70.18 -13.05
C LEU A 125 -51.33 68.66 -13.23
N LEU A 126 -50.18 68.04 -12.94
CA LEU A 126 -50.03 66.59 -13.00
C LEU A 126 -50.92 65.92 -11.94
N GLY A 127 -50.94 66.42 -10.71
CA GLY A 127 -51.80 65.91 -9.64
C GLY A 127 -53.30 65.96 -10.01
N ARG A 128 -53.79 67.08 -10.54
CA ARG A 128 -55.18 67.20 -11.02
C ARG A 128 -55.49 66.28 -12.20
N THR A 129 -54.51 66.11 -13.11
CA THR A 129 -54.65 65.21 -14.26
C THR A 129 -54.73 63.75 -13.83
N LEU A 130 -53.90 63.32 -12.89
CA LEU A 130 -53.92 61.96 -12.34
C LEU A 130 -55.22 61.68 -11.57
N GLU A 131 -55.74 62.67 -10.84
CA GLU A 131 -57.03 62.57 -10.14
C GLU A 131 -58.18 62.31 -11.11
N LEU A 132 -58.21 62.98 -12.27
CA LEU A 132 -59.22 62.72 -13.31
C LEU A 132 -59.22 61.26 -13.77
N PHE A 133 -58.04 60.68 -14.02
CA PHE A 133 -57.94 59.27 -14.42
C PHE A 133 -58.33 58.31 -13.29
N MET A 134 -58.02 58.67 -12.04
CA MET A 134 -58.35 57.88 -10.85
C MET A 134 -59.85 57.91 -10.47
N ASN A 135 -60.65 58.79 -11.09
CA ASN A 135 -62.09 58.84 -10.91
C ASN A 135 -62.87 57.99 -11.92
N ASP A 136 -62.19 57.33 -12.86
CA ASP A 136 -62.79 56.30 -13.72
C ASP A 136 -63.30 55.13 -12.85
N SER A 137 -64.51 54.64 -13.19
CA SER A 137 -65.17 53.51 -12.53
C SER A 137 -64.27 52.28 -12.34
N ARG A 138 -63.31 52.04 -13.23
CA ARG A 138 -62.40 50.90 -13.18
C ARG A 138 -61.28 51.03 -12.14
N PHE A 139 -61.11 52.22 -11.57
CA PHE A 139 -60.16 52.50 -10.50
C PHE A 139 -60.86 52.88 -9.18
N GLN A 140 -62.19 52.78 -9.12
CA GLN A 140 -62.94 53.02 -7.89
C GLN A 140 -62.56 52.01 -6.80
N GLY A 141 -62.38 52.49 -5.56
CA GLY A 141 -61.99 51.66 -4.42
C GLY A 141 -60.49 51.32 -4.35
N ILE A 142 -59.68 51.83 -5.28
CA ILE A 142 -58.22 51.66 -5.26
C ILE A 142 -57.57 52.85 -4.56
N GLU A 143 -57.14 52.60 -3.33
CA GLU A 143 -56.46 53.61 -2.50
C GLU A 143 -54.94 53.51 -2.59
N ASP A 144 -54.42 52.31 -2.84
CA ASP A 144 -53.00 52.03 -2.85
C ASP A 144 -52.56 51.35 -4.16
N ILE A 145 -51.45 51.84 -4.71
CA ILE A 145 -50.72 51.20 -5.80
C ILE A 145 -49.32 50.89 -5.27
N PHE A 146 -48.88 49.64 -5.43
CA PHE A 146 -47.55 49.22 -5.00
C PHE A 146 -46.61 49.20 -6.20
N LEU A 147 -45.54 49.99 -6.14
CA LEU A 147 -44.50 50.06 -7.16
C LEU A 147 -43.36 49.12 -6.79
N ILE A 148 -42.95 48.28 -7.72
CA ILE A 148 -41.99 47.20 -7.52
C ILE A 148 -40.68 47.57 -8.18
N PHE A 149 -39.62 47.63 -7.38
CA PHE A 149 -38.27 47.94 -7.80
C PHE A 149 -37.36 46.72 -7.61
N PHE A 150 -36.41 46.56 -8.51
CA PHE A 150 -35.33 45.59 -8.42
C PHE A 150 -34.01 46.32 -8.15
N GLU A 151 -33.37 45.98 -7.04
CA GLU A 151 -32.02 46.42 -6.66
C GLU A 151 -31.01 45.37 -7.11
N SER A 152 -30.14 45.74 -8.04
CA SER A 152 -28.99 44.94 -8.45
C SER A 152 -27.69 45.61 -8.01
N THR A 153 -26.74 44.84 -7.51
CA THR A 153 -25.38 45.32 -7.22
C THR A 153 -24.45 44.95 -8.36
N THR A 154 -23.73 45.92 -8.94
CA THR A 154 -22.73 45.65 -9.98
C THR A 154 -21.51 44.94 -9.37
N PRO A 155 -20.65 44.28 -10.17
CA PRO A 155 -19.41 43.68 -9.68
C PRO A 155 -18.44 44.67 -9.00
N ARG A 156 -18.61 45.98 -9.23
CA ARG A 156 -17.83 47.06 -8.60
C ARG A 156 -18.45 47.58 -7.29
N GLY A 157 -19.60 47.04 -6.88
CA GLY A 157 -20.31 47.43 -5.66
C GLY A 157 -21.38 48.52 -5.84
N ASP A 158 -21.59 49.02 -7.06
CA ASP A 158 -22.60 50.06 -7.32
C ASP A 158 -24.02 49.48 -7.27
N ARG A 159 -24.93 50.12 -6.55
CA ARG A 159 -26.34 49.70 -6.50
C ARG A 159 -27.15 50.41 -7.57
N HIS A 160 -27.82 49.63 -8.42
CA HIS A 160 -28.74 50.12 -9.43
C HIS A 160 -30.18 49.72 -9.09
N MET A 161 -31.07 50.71 -9.07
CA MET A 161 -32.50 50.53 -8.79
C MET A 161 -33.30 50.68 -10.09
N GLN A 162 -33.96 49.61 -10.53
CA GLN A 162 -34.83 49.61 -11.70
C GLN A 162 -36.29 49.43 -11.28
N LEU A 163 -37.18 50.32 -11.70
CA LEU A 163 -38.63 50.09 -11.60
C LEU A 163 -39.02 48.99 -12.59
N ILE A 164 -39.53 47.87 -12.09
CA ILE A 164 -39.89 46.71 -12.93
C ILE A 164 -41.40 46.56 -13.11
N GLY A 165 -42.23 47.12 -12.21
CA GLY A 165 -43.68 47.07 -12.39
C GLY A 165 -44.44 47.62 -11.20
N GLY A 166 -45.73 47.29 -11.14
CA GLY A 166 -46.58 47.60 -9.99
C GLY A 166 -47.90 46.82 -10.00
N THR A 167 -48.71 47.04 -8.97
CA THR A 167 -50.05 46.44 -8.88
C THR A 167 -51.05 47.11 -9.82
N SER A 168 -51.99 46.33 -10.34
CA SER A 168 -53.00 46.75 -11.33
C SER A 168 -54.39 46.25 -10.92
N PRO A 169 -55.42 47.09 -10.85
CA PRO A 169 -56.79 46.64 -10.56
C PRO A 169 -57.44 45.86 -11.72
N LEU A 170 -56.83 45.83 -12.90
CA LEU A 170 -57.40 45.19 -14.10
C LEU A 170 -56.83 43.80 -14.34
N THR A 171 -55.56 43.61 -13.98
CA THR A 171 -54.77 42.43 -14.32
C THR A 171 -53.96 41.90 -13.14
N PHE A 172 -54.18 42.41 -11.92
CA PHE A 172 -53.37 42.17 -10.71
C PHE A 172 -51.99 42.85 -10.72
N LEU A 173 -51.24 42.72 -11.81
CA LEU A 173 -49.93 43.35 -12.02
C LEU A 173 -49.84 44.06 -13.38
N PHE A 174 -48.92 45.00 -13.49
CA PHE A 174 -48.44 45.54 -14.77
C PHE A 174 -46.92 45.73 -14.70
N VAL A 175 -46.22 45.60 -15.83
CA VAL A 175 -44.76 45.80 -15.91
C VAL A 175 -44.46 47.22 -16.33
N ALA A 176 -43.40 47.84 -15.83
CA ALA A 176 -43.00 49.22 -16.15
C ALA A 176 -42.58 49.40 -17.62
N PRO A 177 -42.60 50.63 -18.17
CA PRO A 177 -42.10 50.89 -19.53
C PRO A 177 -40.58 50.68 -19.63
N ASN A 178 -40.14 50.08 -20.75
CA ASN A 178 -38.72 49.86 -21.06
C ASN A 178 -37.92 49.08 -20.00
N VAL A 179 -38.55 48.12 -19.31
CA VAL A 179 -37.85 47.19 -18.40
C VAL A 179 -36.76 46.47 -19.18
N ARG A 180 -35.53 46.54 -18.66
CA ARG A 180 -34.38 45.82 -19.20
C ARG A 180 -34.41 44.38 -18.69
N PRO A 181 -33.98 43.41 -19.52
CA PRO A 181 -33.81 42.04 -19.08
C PRO A 181 -32.92 41.98 -17.84
N LEU A 182 -33.32 41.21 -16.83
CA LEU A 182 -32.53 41.00 -15.63
C LEU A 182 -31.47 39.93 -15.89
N SER A 183 -30.39 39.94 -15.13
CA SER A 183 -29.39 38.86 -15.12
C SER A 183 -29.82 37.68 -14.23
N ILE A 184 -31.11 37.34 -14.26
CA ILE A 184 -31.70 36.23 -13.51
C ILE A 184 -32.44 35.33 -14.51
N ASN A 185 -32.04 34.06 -14.56
CA ASN A 185 -32.73 33.05 -15.35
C ASN A 185 -34.12 32.78 -14.79
N ARG A 186 -35.07 32.52 -15.70
CA ARG A 186 -36.37 31.98 -15.30
C ARG A 186 -36.18 30.57 -14.70
N ALA A 187 -37.10 30.10 -13.86
CA ALA A 187 -36.95 28.82 -13.15
C ALA A 187 -36.81 27.59 -14.08
N GLN A 188 -37.41 27.67 -15.26
CA GLN A 188 -37.35 26.70 -16.36
C GLN A 188 -36.08 26.82 -17.22
N ASN A 189 -35.19 27.77 -16.92
CA ASN A 189 -33.94 28.04 -17.65
C ASN A 189 -34.14 28.35 -19.14
N ILE A 190 -35.28 28.97 -19.50
CA ILE A 190 -35.58 29.46 -20.86
C ILE A 190 -35.40 30.99 -20.85
N GLY A 191 -34.16 31.42 -21.07
CA GLY A 191 -33.79 32.84 -21.07
C GLY A 191 -33.88 33.51 -19.69
N THR A 192 -33.85 34.84 -19.68
CA THR A 192 -33.89 35.64 -18.45
C THR A 192 -35.19 36.41 -18.29
N TYR A 193 -35.52 36.81 -17.05
CA TYR A 193 -36.72 37.61 -16.80
C TYR A 193 -36.67 38.93 -17.60
N PHE A 194 -37.79 39.23 -18.26
CA PHE A 194 -38.00 40.39 -19.14
C PHE A 194 -37.18 40.41 -20.43
N ASP A 195 -36.61 39.28 -20.86
CA ASP A 195 -36.00 39.13 -22.17
C ASP A 195 -37.05 39.12 -23.33
N HIS A 196 -36.62 38.75 -24.53
CA HIS A 196 -37.48 38.69 -25.72
C HIS A 196 -38.11 37.31 -25.96
N ASN A 197 -37.80 36.30 -25.14
CA ASN A 197 -38.34 34.97 -25.29
C ASN A 197 -39.76 34.91 -24.70
N TYR A 198 -40.74 34.54 -25.53
CA TYR A 198 -42.11 34.36 -25.07
C TYR A 198 -42.26 33.05 -24.29
N VAL A 199 -42.67 33.15 -23.02
CA VAL A 199 -43.02 32.00 -22.19
C VAL A 199 -44.40 32.22 -21.56
N SER A 200 -45.39 31.48 -22.05
CA SER A 200 -46.75 31.46 -21.49
C SER A 200 -46.77 30.79 -20.10
N LEU A 201 -47.86 30.96 -19.34
CA LEU A 201 -47.99 30.32 -18.03
C LEU A 201 -47.83 28.79 -18.12
N GLU A 202 -48.39 28.14 -19.14
CA GLU A 202 -48.34 26.68 -19.32
C GLU A 202 -46.92 26.11 -19.45
N HIS A 203 -45.97 26.91 -19.94
CA HIS A 203 -44.57 26.52 -20.12
C HIS A 203 -43.67 26.95 -18.95
N ARG A 204 -44.24 27.48 -17.87
CA ARG A 204 -43.52 27.82 -16.65
C ARG A 204 -43.45 26.65 -15.69
N GLU A 205 -42.68 26.84 -14.63
CA GLU A 205 -42.42 25.81 -13.63
C GLU A 205 -43.76 25.32 -12.99
N PRO A 206 -43.94 23.99 -12.83
CA PRO A 206 -45.18 23.41 -12.33
C PRO A 206 -45.69 23.97 -10.99
N ASP A 207 -44.83 24.18 -9.99
CA ASP A 207 -45.24 24.73 -8.69
C ASP A 207 -45.80 26.15 -8.85
N PHE A 208 -45.15 27.00 -9.67
CA PHE A 208 -45.65 28.35 -9.95
C PHE A 208 -46.99 28.31 -10.69
N ARG A 209 -47.13 27.43 -11.68
CA ARG A 209 -48.39 27.22 -12.41
C ARG A 209 -49.51 26.84 -11.45
N GLU A 210 -49.28 25.83 -10.61
CA GLU A 210 -50.26 25.33 -9.66
C GLU A 210 -50.63 26.40 -8.64
N TYR A 211 -49.64 27.18 -8.14
CA TYR A 211 -49.86 28.32 -7.25
C TYR A 211 -50.84 29.35 -7.85
N VAL A 212 -50.63 29.78 -9.09
CA VAL A 212 -51.52 30.76 -9.73
C VAL A 212 -52.94 30.20 -9.85
N HIS A 213 -53.10 28.95 -10.26
CA HIS A 213 -54.43 28.33 -10.40
C HIS A 213 -55.12 28.18 -9.04
N LYS A 214 -54.38 27.76 -8.00
CA LYS A 214 -54.85 27.67 -6.62
C LYS A 214 -55.34 29.01 -6.08
N LEU A 215 -54.68 30.13 -6.41
CA LEU A 215 -55.15 31.47 -6.00
C LEU A 215 -56.52 31.80 -6.57
N PHE A 216 -56.75 31.54 -7.86
CA PHE A 216 -58.05 31.84 -8.50
C PHE A 216 -59.16 30.86 -8.07
N VAL A 217 -58.85 29.58 -7.83
CA VAL A 217 -59.83 28.60 -7.32
C VAL A 217 -60.24 28.92 -5.88
N SER A 218 -59.30 29.33 -5.03
CA SER A 218 -59.55 29.57 -3.61
C SER A 218 -60.24 30.91 -3.30
N ASN A 219 -60.19 31.88 -4.22
CA ASN A 219 -60.74 33.21 -3.99
C ASN A 219 -61.61 33.69 -5.18
N PRO A 220 -62.94 33.49 -5.12
CA PRO A 220 -63.87 33.94 -6.16
C PRO A 220 -63.80 35.45 -6.48
N ALA A 221 -63.36 36.28 -5.53
CA ALA A 221 -63.18 37.72 -5.76
C ALA A 221 -62.08 38.01 -6.80
N MET A 222 -61.06 37.15 -6.93
CA MET A 222 -60.03 37.30 -7.98
C MET A 222 -60.59 37.07 -9.37
N ILE A 223 -61.54 36.14 -9.52
CA ILE A 223 -62.19 35.86 -10.82
C ILE A 223 -62.97 37.10 -11.29
N GLN A 224 -63.71 37.73 -10.37
CA GLN A 224 -64.48 38.94 -10.66
C GLN A 224 -63.59 40.15 -10.93
N ALA A 225 -62.50 40.31 -10.17
CA ALA A 225 -61.61 41.46 -10.28
C ALA A 225 -60.67 41.39 -11.48
N PHE A 226 -60.20 40.19 -11.87
CA PHE A 226 -59.17 40.02 -12.91
C PHE A 226 -59.60 39.03 -14.02
N PRO A 227 -60.73 39.28 -14.70
CA PRO A 227 -61.28 38.34 -15.68
C PRO A 227 -60.34 38.12 -16.86
N ALA A 228 -59.54 39.11 -17.27
CA ALA A 228 -58.58 38.97 -18.36
C ALA A 228 -57.48 37.93 -18.05
N VAL A 229 -57.03 37.86 -16.80
CA VAL A 229 -56.01 36.90 -16.35
C VAL A 229 -56.62 35.53 -16.09
N TYR A 230 -57.79 35.46 -15.42
CA TYR A 230 -58.50 34.21 -15.18
C TYR A 230 -58.79 33.46 -16.49
N ASN A 231 -59.20 34.20 -17.52
CA ASN A 231 -59.47 33.67 -18.84
C ASN A 231 -58.23 33.07 -19.54
N ALA A 232 -57.02 33.36 -19.08
CA ALA A 232 -55.77 32.84 -19.63
C ALA A 232 -55.24 31.60 -18.88
N LEU A 233 -55.96 31.12 -17.85
CA LEU A 233 -55.59 29.92 -17.09
C LEU A 233 -56.09 28.64 -17.79
N ASP A 234 -55.44 27.51 -17.50
CA ASP A 234 -55.78 26.20 -18.05
C ASP A 234 -57.05 25.66 -17.38
N GLU A 235 -58.12 25.51 -18.15
CA GLU A 235 -59.41 25.02 -17.67
C GLU A 235 -59.34 23.60 -17.07
N ASN A 236 -58.49 22.72 -17.61
CA ASN A 236 -58.35 21.36 -17.11
C ASN A 236 -57.68 21.35 -15.74
N LEU A 237 -56.65 22.18 -15.55
CA LEU A 237 -55.97 22.33 -14.26
C LEU A 237 -56.88 23.03 -13.23
N LEU A 238 -57.66 24.04 -13.64
CA LEU A 238 -58.68 24.64 -12.76
C LEU A 238 -59.69 23.60 -12.28
N ARG A 239 -60.20 22.75 -13.18
CA ARG A 239 -61.15 21.67 -12.82
C ARG A 239 -60.50 20.62 -11.92
N SER A 240 -59.28 20.19 -12.21
CA SER A 240 -58.60 19.16 -11.40
C SER A 240 -58.36 19.65 -9.96
N ILE A 241 -57.88 20.88 -9.79
CA ILE A 241 -57.65 21.49 -8.48
C ILE A 241 -58.96 21.66 -7.70
N ASN A 242 -60.03 22.07 -8.37
CA ASN A 242 -61.35 22.23 -7.76
C ASN A 242 -61.95 20.87 -7.34
N MET A 243 -61.80 19.82 -8.15
CA MET A 243 -62.26 18.46 -7.83
C MET A 243 -61.46 17.80 -6.71
N ALA A 244 -60.17 18.15 -6.54
CA ALA A 244 -59.33 17.63 -5.46
C ALA A 244 -59.74 18.12 -4.06
N GLY A 245 -60.65 19.09 -3.94
CA GLY A 245 -61.27 19.52 -2.67
C GLY A 245 -60.33 20.21 -1.67
N ALA A 246 -59.04 20.40 -2.00
CA ALA A 246 -57.99 20.72 -1.05
C ALA A 246 -57.60 22.22 -0.98
N VAL A 247 -58.39 23.14 -1.52
CA VAL A 247 -57.95 24.54 -1.74
C VAL A 247 -58.93 25.58 -1.19
N GLY A 248 -59.17 25.54 0.12
CA GLY A 248 -59.84 26.63 0.84
C GLY A 248 -58.88 27.77 1.21
N GLN A 249 -59.42 28.95 1.54
CA GLN A 249 -58.60 30.12 1.96
C GLN A 249 -57.63 29.80 3.11
N GLY A 250 -58.01 28.91 4.05
CA GLY A 250 -57.16 28.45 5.14
C GLY A 250 -55.95 27.62 4.68
N THR A 251 -56.12 26.73 3.70
CA THR A 251 -55.01 25.93 3.14
C THR A 251 -54.00 26.82 2.40
N ILE A 252 -54.49 27.80 1.65
CA ILE A 252 -53.64 28.79 0.96
C ILE A 252 -52.84 29.63 1.94
N ALA A 253 -53.47 30.11 3.02
CA ALA A 253 -52.80 30.85 4.09
C ALA A 253 -51.71 30.01 4.80
N SER A 254 -51.86 28.68 4.83
CA SER A 254 -50.85 27.76 5.37
C SER A 254 -49.71 27.45 4.39
N GLN A 255 -49.90 27.63 3.08
CA GLN A 255 -48.92 27.25 2.05
C GLN A 255 -48.10 28.44 1.52
N TYR A 256 -48.65 29.66 1.58
CA TYR A 256 -48.03 30.87 1.01
C TYR A 256 -47.92 31.98 2.07
N LEU A 257 -47.08 32.98 1.80
CA LEU A 257 -46.90 34.17 2.66
C LEU A 257 -47.50 35.40 2.02
N GLN A 258 -47.94 36.35 2.84
CA GLN A 258 -48.32 37.66 2.37
C GLN A 258 -47.09 38.47 1.96
N LEU A 259 -47.12 39.01 0.74
CA LEU A 259 -46.11 39.96 0.26
C LEU A 259 -46.22 41.27 1.03
N VAL A 260 -45.09 41.84 1.43
CA VAL A 260 -45.04 43.08 2.20
C VAL A 260 -44.23 44.16 1.48
N ASP A 261 -44.58 45.42 1.74
CA ASP A 261 -43.84 46.57 1.24
C ASP A 261 -42.58 46.85 2.08
N PHE A 262 -41.81 47.87 1.69
CA PHE A 262 -40.59 48.27 2.40
C PHE A 262 -40.83 48.65 3.88
N GLN A 263 -42.05 49.03 4.24
CA GLN A 263 -42.47 49.36 5.60
C GLN A 263 -43.13 48.17 6.33
N GLN A 264 -43.05 46.96 5.77
CA GLN A 264 -43.68 45.72 6.27
C GLN A 264 -45.21 45.72 6.23
N ASN A 265 -45.84 46.61 5.45
CA ASN A 265 -47.29 46.57 5.25
C ASN A 265 -47.67 45.56 4.17
N PRO A 266 -48.81 44.87 4.29
CA PRO A 266 -49.36 44.05 3.23
C PRO A 266 -49.50 44.70 1.85
N VAL A 267 -48.91 44.06 0.84
CA VAL A 267 -49.16 44.38 -0.57
C VAL A 267 -50.47 43.76 -1.01
N HIS A 268 -51.33 44.57 -1.63
CA HIS A 268 -52.67 44.16 -2.03
C HIS A 268 -53.14 44.91 -3.29
N VAL A 269 -54.21 44.40 -3.88
CA VAL A 269 -54.95 45.06 -4.97
C VAL A 269 -56.42 45.12 -4.55
N GLY A 270 -56.91 46.31 -4.20
CA GLY A 270 -58.21 46.45 -3.53
C GLY A 270 -58.22 45.69 -2.19
N HIS A 271 -59.09 44.70 -2.04
CA HIS A 271 -59.15 43.86 -0.84
C HIS A 271 -58.41 42.52 -0.97
N ILE A 272 -57.68 42.31 -2.07
CA ILE A 272 -57.03 41.03 -2.38
C ILE A 272 -55.54 41.12 -2.05
N ASN A 273 -55.11 40.36 -1.05
CA ASN A 273 -53.71 40.27 -0.65
C ASN A 273 -52.86 39.55 -1.70
N PHE A 274 -51.65 40.05 -1.94
CA PHE A 274 -50.68 39.37 -2.79
C PHE A 274 -49.96 38.30 -1.96
N LEU A 275 -50.06 37.04 -2.37
CA LEU A 275 -49.37 35.93 -1.71
C LEU A 275 -48.15 35.48 -2.50
N VAL A 276 -47.09 35.01 -1.86
CA VAL A 276 -45.83 34.54 -2.47
C VAL A 276 -45.37 33.23 -1.84
N LYS A 277 -44.35 32.56 -2.41
CA LYS A 277 -43.80 31.32 -1.86
C LYS A 277 -43.27 31.56 -0.44
N LYS A 278 -43.43 30.56 0.44
CA LYS A 278 -42.79 30.54 1.77
C LYS A 278 -41.28 30.40 1.65
N ASP A 279 -40.57 30.94 2.64
CA ASP A 279 -39.11 30.85 2.67
C ASP A 279 -38.68 29.40 2.87
N GLN A 280 -37.72 28.96 2.07
CA GLN A 280 -37.06 27.69 2.27
C GLN A 280 -35.72 28.02 2.90
N THR A 281 -35.56 27.64 4.17
CA THR A 281 -34.32 27.86 4.92
C THR A 281 -33.36 26.67 4.83
N ALA A 282 -33.84 25.53 4.32
CA ALA A 282 -33.09 24.30 4.20
C ALA A 282 -32.97 23.86 2.73
N VAL A 283 -31.85 23.22 2.40
CA VAL A 283 -31.65 22.54 1.13
C VAL A 283 -32.33 21.17 1.20
N THR A 284 -33.30 20.95 0.33
CA THR A 284 -34.17 19.76 0.32
C THR A 284 -34.03 18.94 -0.96
N SER A 285 -33.64 19.57 -2.08
CA SER A 285 -33.42 18.88 -3.36
C SER A 285 -32.28 19.53 -4.16
N SER A 286 -31.56 18.71 -4.92
CA SER A 286 -30.56 19.13 -5.90
C SER A 286 -30.25 17.96 -6.84
N ASP A 287 -30.16 18.24 -8.14
CA ASP A 287 -29.68 17.25 -9.12
C ASP A 287 -28.15 17.07 -9.08
N LEU A 288 -27.47 17.94 -8.35
CA LEU A 288 -26.02 17.99 -8.18
C LEU A 288 -25.56 17.43 -6.84
N PHE A 289 -26.46 16.86 -6.03
CA PHE A 289 -26.04 16.09 -4.86
C PHE A 289 -25.11 14.98 -5.29
N ILE A 290 -23.98 14.85 -4.60
CA ILE A 290 -23.07 13.72 -4.81
C ILE A 290 -23.83 12.41 -4.58
N ARG A 291 -23.51 11.40 -5.38
CA ARG A 291 -24.07 10.06 -5.24
C ARG A 291 -23.01 9.11 -4.69
N PRO A 292 -22.85 9.01 -3.36
CA PRO A 292 -21.84 8.14 -2.77
C PRO A 292 -22.17 6.67 -3.04
N THR A 293 -21.13 5.87 -3.20
CA THR A 293 -21.18 4.40 -3.29
C THR A 293 -20.67 3.76 -2.01
N HIS A 294 -19.92 4.50 -1.19
CA HIS A 294 -19.45 4.06 0.10
C HIS A 294 -20.63 3.86 1.06
N THR A 295 -20.84 2.62 1.49
CA THR A 295 -22.01 2.20 2.30
C THR A 295 -22.01 2.78 3.71
N GLY A 296 -20.85 3.22 4.21
CA GLY A 296 -20.69 3.84 5.53
C GLY A 296 -20.94 5.34 5.57
N PHE A 297 -21.27 5.99 4.45
CA PHE A 297 -21.52 7.43 4.42
C PHE A 297 -22.75 7.82 5.24
N ALA A 298 -22.55 8.66 6.25
CA ALA A 298 -23.60 9.20 7.11
C ALA A 298 -23.42 10.72 7.23
N GLY A 299 -24.20 11.49 6.46
CA GLY A 299 -24.11 12.95 6.47
C GLY A 299 -24.97 13.61 5.39
N GLU A 300 -24.97 14.93 5.39
CA GLU A 300 -25.56 15.71 4.29
C GLU A 300 -24.73 15.50 3.03
N ARG A 301 -25.39 15.15 1.91
CA ARG A 301 -24.72 14.93 0.63
C ARG A 301 -24.30 16.29 0.05
N PRO A 302 -22.99 16.58 -0.08
CA PRO A 302 -22.57 17.85 -0.64
C PRO A 302 -23.01 18.02 -2.09
N ILE A 303 -23.19 19.27 -2.52
CA ILE A 303 -23.44 19.60 -3.92
C ILE A 303 -22.10 19.70 -4.68
N VAL A 304 -21.97 19.02 -5.82
CA VAL A 304 -20.72 18.98 -6.59
C VAL A 304 -20.65 20.14 -7.58
N LEU A 305 -19.72 21.08 -7.38
CA LEU A 305 -19.58 22.28 -8.21
C LEU A 305 -18.18 22.40 -8.81
N LYS A 306 -18.07 23.19 -9.89
CA LYS A 306 -16.77 23.54 -10.49
C LYS A 306 -16.80 24.94 -11.13
N PRO A 307 -15.63 25.55 -11.36
CA PRO A 307 -15.49 26.74 -12.19
C PRO A 307 -16.14 26.55 -13.57
N GLU A 308 -16.76 27.61 -14.07
CA GLU A 308 -17.46 27.64 -15.36
C GLU A 308 -18.51 26.53 -15.55
N LEU A 309 -19.10 26.03 -14.46
CA LEU A 309 -20.14 25.00 -14.52
C LEU A 309 -21.30 25.47 -15.40
N ARG A 310 -21.58 24.68 -16.44
CA ARG A 310 -22.75 24.84 -17.32
C ARG A 310 -23.67 23.67 -17.08
N LEU A 311 -24.86 23.96 -16.55
CA LEU A 311 -25.90 22.96 -16.36
C LEU A 311 -26.75 22.84 -17.61
N ALA A 312 -27.13 21.61 -17.95
CA ALA A 312 -28.17 21.38 -18.94
C ALA A 312 -29.49 22.03 -18.48
N PRO A 313 -30.38 22.44 -19.41
CA PRO A 313 -31.61 23.17 -19.05
C PRO A 313 -32.50 22.48 -18.02
N ASP A 314 -32.46 21.15 -18.00
CA ASP A 314 -33.26 20.26 -17.15
C ASP A 314 -32.58 19.87 -15.83
N VAL A 315 -31.35 20.33 -15.57
CA VAL A 315 -30.62 20.06 -14.32
C VAL A 315 -30.83 21.23 -13.36
N LYS A 316 -31.33 20.93 -12.16
CA LYS A 316 -31.64 21.92 -11.11
C LYS A 316 -30.48 22.05 -10.13
N TYR A 317 -30.20 23.31 -9.75
CA TYR A 317 -29.12 23.60 -8.83
C TYR A 317 -29.50 23.27 -7.39
N VAL A 318 -30.50 23.94 -6.82
CA VAL A 318 -30.95 23.71 -5.44
C VAL A 318 -32.42 24.06 -5.31
N ASN A 319 -33.20 23.25 -4.59
CA ASN A 319 -34.61 23.51 -4.29
C ASN A 319 -35.45 23.89 -5.54
N ASN A 320 -35.24 23.18 -6.65
CA ASN A 320 -35.83 23.42 -7.98
C ASN A 320 -35.42 24.74 -8.67
N LEU A 321 -34.50 25.52 -8.10
CA LEU A 321 -33.96 26.73 -8.72
C LEU A 321 -32.98 26.39 -9.85
N ALA A 322 -33.00 27.23 -10.89
CA ALA A 322 -32.03 27.18 -11.97
C ALA A 322 -30.68 27.76 -11.54
N TRP A 323 -29.61 27.36 -12.24
CA TRP A 323 -28.27 27.93 -12.06
C TRP A 323 -28.27 29.44 -12.39
N PRO A 324 -27.86 30.33 -11.47
CA PRO A 324 -27.79 31.76 -11.75
C PRO A 324 -26.64 32.10 -12.72
N VAL A 325 -26.90 32.96 -13.72
CA VAL A 325 -26.00 33.27 -14.87
C VAL A 325 -24.63 33.79 -14.46
N ASN A 326 -24.55 34.53 -13.34
CA ASN A 326 -23.32 35.18 -12.87
C ASN A 326 -22.71 34.46 -11.66
N THR A 327 -23.09 33.22 -11.40
CA THR A 327 -22.52 32.45 -10.28
C THR A 327 -21.06 32.13 -10.56
N VAL A 328 -20.18 32.59 -9.68
CA VAL A 328 -18.75 32.28 -9.73
C VAL A 328 -18.46 31.20 -8.69
N VAL A 329 -17.88 30.09 -9.14
CA VAL A 329 -17.39 29.00 -8.29
C VAL A 329 -15.88 29.02 -8.36
N GLY A 330 -15.22 29.07 -7.20
CA GLY A 330 -13.76 28.95 -7.12
C GLY A 330 -13.27 27.52 -7.31
N TYR A 331 -11.95 27.36 -7.45
CA TYR A 331 -11.31 26.03 -7.44
C TYR A 331 -11.21 25.44 -6.03
N ALA A 332 -11.20 26.31 -5.01
CA ALA A 332 -11.15 25.97 -3.59
C ALA A 332 -12.08 26.90 -2.78
N ASP A 333 -12.51 26.42 -1.62
CA ASP A 333 -13.11 27.22 -0.55
C ASP A 333 -12.42 26.82 0.77
N GLU A 334 -11.80 27.79 1.44
CA GLU A 334 -11.01 27.55 2.66
C GLU A 334 -11.88 27.19 3.87
N LYS A 335 -13.20 27.41 3.80
CA LYS A 335 -14.11 27.05 4.88
C LYS A 335 -14.29 25.53 4.94
N PRO A 336 -14.41 24.94 6.15
CA PRO A 336 -14.87 23.56 6.31
C PRO A 336 -16.20 23.33 5.60
N LEU A 337 -16.41 22.12 5.07
CA LEU A 337 -17.57 21.80 4.21
C LEU A 337 -18.91 22.22 4.83
N GLU A 338 -19.11 21.92 6.11
CA GLU A 338 -20.31 22.23 6.88
C GLU A 338 -20.57 23.73 7.08
N ASN A 339 -19.54 24.57 6.91
CA ASN A 339 -19.61 26.02 7.10
C ASN A 339 -19.67 26.80 5.78
N ARG A 340 -19.79 26.09 4.66
CA ARG A 340 -19.83 26.70 3.33
C ARG A 340 -21.23 27.23 3.00
N SER A 341 -21.26 28.26 2.16
CA SER A 341 -22.49 28.83 1.61
C SER A 341 -22.51 28.62 0.10
N LEU A 342 -23.63 28.15 -0.44
CA LEU A 342 -23.75 27.80 -1.84
C LEU A 342 -23.48 29.03 -2.75
N PRO A 343 -22.63 28.91 -3.79
CA PRO A 343 -22.39 30.01 -4.71
C PRO A 343 -23.68 30.47 -5.40
N GLY A 344 -23.89 31.79 -5.46
CA GLY A 344 -25.02 32.41 -6.17
C GLY A 344 -26.39 32.26 -5.50
N VAL A 345 -26.49 31.57 -4.35
CA VAL A 345 -27.72 31.38 -3.57
C VAL A 345 -27.38 31.38 -2.08
N GLY A 346 -28.05 32.15 -1.23
CA GLY A 346 -27.60 32.35 0.16
C GLY A 346 -27.90 31.21 1.14
N PHE A 347 -27.94 29.96 0.69
CA PHE A 347 -28.10 28.77 1.53
C PHE A 347 -26.75 28.35 2.13
N ASN A 348 -26.72 28.09 3.44
CA ASN A 348 -25.60 27.41 4.09
C ASN A 348 -25.79 25.90 3.92
N TYR A 349 -24.93 25.28 3.10
CA TYR A 349 -25.00 23.87 2.78
C TYR A 349 -23.67 23.40 2.18
N PRO A 350 -23.18 22.19 2.50
CA PRO A 350 -21.90 21.71 2.01
C PRO A 350 -21.88 21.57 0.49
N TYR A 351 -20.78 22.01 -0.12
CA TYR A 351 -20.51 21.82 -1.54
C TYR A 351 -19.04 21.52 -1.78
N LEU A 352 -18.76 20.75 -2.82
CA LEU A 352 -17.42 20.34 -3.23
C LEU A 352 -16.94 21.20 -4.40
N THR A 353 -15.66 21.55 -4.38
CA THR A 353 -14.90 22.15 -5.47
C THR A 353 -13.81 21.19 -5.96
N ILE A 354 -13.11 21.57 -7.03
CA ILE A 354 -12.06 20.74 -7.63
C ILE A 354 -10.97 20.37 -6.60
N ASN A 355 -10.48 21.33 -5.82
CA ASN A 355 -9.37 21.12 -4.87
C ASN A 355 -9.76 20.28 -3.65
N ASP A 356 -11.04 20.05 -3.40
CA ASP A 356 -11.48 19.17 -2.32
C ASP A 356 -11.18 17.70 -2.64
N LEU A 357 -11.18 17.32 -3.92
CA LEU A 357 -11.00 15.92 -4.36
C LEU A 357 -9.74 15.69 -5.21
N LEU A 358 -9.27 16.72 -5.94
CA LEU A 358 -8.14 16.64 -6.85
C LEU A 358 -7.01 17.56 -6.38
N GLN A 359 -5.81 17.01 -6.25
CA GLN A 359 -4.62 17.71 -5.78
C GLN A 359 -4.14 18.75 -6.81
N GLU A 360 -3.56 19.84 -6.32
CA GLU A 360 -2.95 20.87 -7.18
C GLU A 360 -1.62 20.43 -7.80
N THR A 361 -1.03 19.37 -7.25
CA THR A 361 0.23 18.78 -7.68
C THR A 361 0.06 17.33 -8.11
N LEU A 362 0.86 16.89 -9.09
CA LEU A 362 0.94 15.52 -9.56
C LEU A 362 2.35 14.99 -9.28
N VAL A 363 2.48 13.89 -8.54
CA VAL A 363 3.80 13.31 -8.24
C VAL A 363 4.18 12.32 -9.34
N GLN A 364 5.39 12.48 -9.87
CA GLN A 364 6.03 11.58 -10.84
C GLN A 364 7.19 10.83 -10.17
N VAL A 365 7.19 9.50 -10.31
CA VAL A 365 8.28 8.61 -9.89
C VAL A 365 9.16 8.22 -11.07
N PRO A 366 10.43 7.82 -10.87
CA PRO A 366 11.40 7.59 -11.94
C PRO A 366 11.36 6.18 -12.55
N TYR A 367 10.25 5.45 -12.38
CA TYR A 367 10.02 4.10 -12.88
C TYR A 367 8.54 3.88 -13.18
N GLU A 368 8.22 2.88 -14.01
CA GLU A 368 6.83 2.51 -14.28
C GLU A 368 6.15 2.00 -13.00
N VAL A 369 4.99 2.57 -12.67
CA VAL A 369 4.19 2.18 -11.52
C VAL A 369 3.55 0.81 -11.77
N ASN A 370 3.57 -0.06 -10.78
CA ASN A 370 3.00 -1.40 -10.83
C ASN A 370 1.46 -1.36 -10.78
N THR A 371 0.83 -1.00 -11.90
CA THR A 371 -0.63 -0.86 -12.01
C THR A 371 -1.39 -2.18 -11.87
N ASP A 372 -0.73 -3.34 -11.95
CA ASP A 372 -1.32 -4.64 -11.64
C ASP A 372 -1.55 -4.83 -10.14
N ARG A 373 -0.73 -4.17 -9.31
CA ARG A 373 -0.77 -4.29 -7.84
C ARG A 373 -1.25 -3.02 -7.13
N PHE A 374 -1.32 -1.89 -7.81
CA PHE A 374 -1.81 -0.62 -7.25
C PHE A 374 -2.85 0.01 -8.18
N TYR A 375 -3.85 0.70 -7.62
CA TYR A 375 -4.83 1.43 -8.43
C TYR A 375 -4.20 2.68 -9.06
N SER A 376 -4.49 2.92 -10.34
CA SER A 376 -3.93 4.02 -11.15
C SER A 376 -4.98 4.81 -11.94
N GLY A 377 -6.27 4.45 -11.86
CA GLY A 377 -7.28 4.96 -12.79
C GLY A 377 -7.09 4.44 -14.22
N THR A 378 -7.82 5.03 -15.16
CA THR A 378 -7.68 4.76 -16.60
C THR A 378 -6.56 5.62 -17.19
N VAL A 379 -5.68 5.05 -18.01
CA VAL A 379 -4.58 5.78 -18.67
C VAL A 379 -4.79 5.82 -20.19
N VAL A 380 -4.78 7.01 -20.77
CA VAL A 380 -4.97 7.26 -22.21
C VAL A 380 -3.80 8.06 -22.76
N TYR A 381 -3.01 7.45 -23.65
CA TYR A 381 -1.90 8.10 -24.35
C TYR A 381 -2.40 8.83 -25.60
N GLN A 382 -2.14 10.14 -25.69
CA GLN A 382 -2.51 10.95 -26.85
C GLN A 382 -1.61 10.65 -28.07
N PRO A 383 -2.10 10.91 -29.30
CA PRO A 383 -1.29 10.76 -30.51
C PRO A 383 0.03 11.55 -30.41
N GLY A 384 1.16 10.90 -30.71
CA GLY A 384 2.50 11.50 -30.64
C GLY A 384 3.32 11.08 -29.42
N VAL A 385 2.70 10.47 -28.40
CA VAL A 385 3.44 9.87 -27.28
C VAL A 385 4.03 8.52 -27.71
N THR A 386 5.36 8.44 -27.73
CA THR A 386 6.11 7.25 -28.16
C THR A 386 6.33 6.25 -27.03
N GLU A 387 6.53 6.72 -25.81
CA GLU A 387 6.77 5.91 -24.62
C GLU A 387 5.48 5.69 -23.83
N LYS A 388 5.03 4.44 -23.76
CA LYS A 388 3.73 4.06 -23.15
C LYS A 388 3.90 3.44 -21.76
N SER A 389 4.67 4.10 -20.91
CA SER A 389 4.87 3.72 -19.50
C SER A 389 4.19 4.74 -18.58
N PHE A 390 3.68 4.30 -17.43
CA PHE A 390 2.93 5.15 -16.51
C PHE A 390 3.74 5.45 -15.25
N TYR A 391 3.96 6.73 -14.97
CA TYR A 391 4.98 7.20 -14.01
C TYR A 391 4.40 7.99 -12.83
N TYR A 392 3.08 8.04 -12.67
CA TYR A 392 2.44 9.03 -11.81
C TYR A 392 1.68 8.40 -10.64
N LEU A 393 1.71 9.07 -9.49
CA LEU A 393 0.88 8.72 -8.32
C LEU A 393 -0.48 9.43 -8.41
N LEU A 394 -1.47 8.95 -7.65
CA LEU A 394 -2.85 9.44 -7.73
C LEU A 394 -2.96 10.86 -7.12
N PRO A 395 -3.33 11.89 -7.91
CA PRO A 395 -3.47 13.26 -7.42
C PRO A 395 -4.84 13.46 -6.75
N ILE A 396 -5.20 12.58 -5.81
CA ILE A 396 -6.50 12.56 -5.14
C ILE A 396 -6.32 12.95 -3.67
N THR A 397 -7.33 13.56 -3.06
CA THR A 397 -7.34 13.85 -1.61
C THR A 397 -7.98 12.68 -0.85
N PRO A 398 -7.65 12.47 0.44
CA PRO A 398 -8.30 11.46 1.26
C PRO A 398 -9.84 11.59 1.33
N LEU A 399 -10.38 12.82 1.23
CA LEU A 399 -11.81 13.12 1.25
C LEU A 399 -12.62 12.37 0.16
N TYR A 400 -11.98 11.96 -0.93
CA TYR A 400 -12.62 11.11 -1.94
C TYR A 400 -13.18 9.81 -1.34
N PHE A 401 -12.44 9.20 -0.40
CA PHE A 401 -12.79 7.92 0.20
C PHE A 401 -13.87 8.02 1.28
N ASP A 402 -14.32 9.23 1.64
CA ASP A 402 -15.53 9.40 2.46
C ASP A 402 -16.80 9.06 1.64
N PHE A 403 -16.74 9.21 0.31
CA PHE A 403 -17.88 9.05 -0.59
C PHE A 403 -17.80 7.79 -1.49
N PHE A 404 -16.60 7.35 -1.85
CA PHE A 404 -16.37 6.32 -2.87
C PHE A 404 -15.34 5.28 -2.41
N SER A 405 -15.27 4.13 -3.09
CA SER A 405 -14.28 3.08 -2.81
C SER A 405 -13.03 3.17 -3.71
N PRO A 406 -11.94 2.44 -3.39
CA PRO A 406 -10.80 2.23 -4.29
C PRO A 406 -11.18 1.73 -5.69
N GLU A 407 -12.17 0.85 -5.80
CA GLU A 407 -12.67 0.29 -7.06
C GLU A 407 -13.37 1.36 -7.90
N ASP A 408 -14.13 2.26 -7.25
CA ASP A 408 -14.75 3.39 -7.92
C ASP A 408 -13.70 4.33 -8.52
N LEU A 409 -12.58 4.54 -7.82
CA LEU A 409 -11.50 5.39 -8.28
C LEU A 409 -10.93 4.95 -9.63
N ALA A 410 -10.84 3.63 -9.86
CA ALA A 410 -10.37 3.07 -11.13
C ALA A 410 -11.21 3.54 -12.33
N ASN A 411 -12.51 3.74 -12.11
CA ASN A 411 -13.47 4.14 -13.14
C ASN A 411 -13.69 5.65 -13.19
N HIS A 412 -13.55 6.34 -12.05
CA HIS A 412 -13.79 7.77 -11.95
C HIS A 412 -12.59 8.62 -12.40
N LEU A 413 -11.36 8.11 -12.26
CA LEU A 413 -10.13 8.82 -12.57
C LEU A 413 -9.56 8.44 -13.94
N THR A 414 -9.25 9.42 -14.78
CA THR A 414 -8.58 9.20 -16.06
C THR A 414 -7.39 10.14 -16.23
N PHE A 415 -6.24 9.58 -16.59
CA PHE A 415 -5.03 10.28 -17.01
C PHE A 415 -4.97 10.35 -18.53
N HIS A 416 -4.85 11.56 -19.07
CA HIS A 416 -4.54 11.81 -20.47
C HIS A 416 -3.07 12.25 -20.56
N ILE A 417 -2.22 11.33 -21.00
CA ILE A 417 -0.78 11.57 -21.15
C ILE A 417 -0.54 12.21 -22.51
N ASP A 418 -0.03 13.44 -22.51
CA ASP A 418 0.34 14.22 -23.69
C ASP A 418 1.87 14.45 -23.69
N VAL A 419 2.41 14.99 -24.79
CA VAL A 419 3.86 15.24 -24.97
C VAL A 419 4.38 16.30 -23.99
N ASN A 420 3.57 17.30 -23.65
CA ASN A 420 4.01 18.48 -22.87
C ASN A 420 3.35 18.61 -21.49
N HIS A 421 2.32 17.83 -21.20
CA HIS A 421 1.55 17.92 -19.96
C HIS A 421 0.78 16.64 -19.70
N VAL A 422 0.29 16.48 -18.47
CA VAL A 422 -0.64 15.42 -18.11
C VAL A 422 -1.96 16.05 -17.73
N ARG A 423 -3.04 15.73 -18.43
CA ARG A 423 -4.38 16.18 -18.06
C ARG A 423 -5.09 15.08 -17.28
N VAL A 424 -5.55 15.38 -16.08
CA VAL A 424 -6.27 14.44 -15.22
C VAL A 424 -7.72 14.87 -15.15
N THR A 425 -8.62 13.90 -15.35
CA THR A 425 -10.07 14.10 -15.18
C THR A 425 -10.60 13.17 -14.09
N LEU A 426 -11.43 13.72 -13.21
CA LEU A 426 -12.15 12.97 -12.19
C LEU A 426 -13.65 13.17 -12.41
N ARG A 427 -14.34 12.10 -12.82
CA ARG A 427 -15.79 12.08 -12.99
C ARG A 427 -16.45 11.81 -11.64
N VAL A 428 -17.09 12.82 -11.07
CA VAL A 428 -17.81 12.73 -9.79
C VAL A 428 -19.30 12.48 -10.07
N PRO A 429 -19.86 11.32 -9.69
CA PRO A 429 -21.28 11.01 -9.86
C PRO A 429 -22.19 11.95 -9.05
N THR A 430 -23.28 12.40 -9.67
CA THR A 430 -24.35 13.18 -9.01
C THR A 430 -25.71 12.50 -9.17
N GLU A 431 -26.74 13.01 -8.50
CA GLU A 431 -28.12 12.52 -8.62
C GLU A 431 -28.57 12.46 -10.09
N LYS A 432 -28.22 13.48 -10.88
CA LYS A 432 -28.50 13.53 -12.33
C LYS A 432 -27.22 13.72 -13.16
N GLY A 433 -26.58 12.59 -13.49
CA GLY A 433 -25.40 12.56 -14.35
C GLY A 433 -24.08 12.59 -13.57
N SER A 434 -23.14 13.42 -13.99
CA SER A 434 -21.84 13.57 -13.33
C SER A 434 -21.21 14.92 -13.61
N VAL A 435 -20.47 15.44 -12.65
CA VAL A 435 -19.61 16.62 -12.84
C VAL A 435 -18.17 16.15 -13.04
N VAL A 436 -17.53 16.62 -14.11
CA VAL A 436 -16.13 16.27 -14.41
C VAL A 436 -15.21 17.38 -13.91
N TYR A 437 -14.38 17.04 -12.92
CA TYR A 437 -13.25 17.85 -12.50
C TYR A 437 -12.07 17.59 -13.44
N GLU A 438 -11.36 18.65 -13.83
CA GLU A 438 -10.26 18.57 -14.79
C GLU A 438 -9.14 19.51 -14.34
N ARG A 439 -7.89 19.04 -14.45
CA ARG A 439 -6.67 19.85 -14.25
C ARG A 439 -5.55 19.35 -15.14
N SER A 440 -4.76 20.28 -15.68
CA SER A 440 -3.60 19.98 -16.51
C SER A 440 -2.30 20.27 -15.77
N TYR A 441 -1.43 19.28 -15.62
CA TYR A 441 -0.18 19.37 -14.86
C TYR A 441 1.03 19.51 -15.80
N TYR A 442 1.94 20.43 -15.46
CA TYR A 442 3.11 20.76 -16.26
C TYR A 442 4.41 20.62 -15.47
N ASP A 443 5.52 20.30 -16.14
CA ASP A 443 6.86 20.26 -15.53
C ASP A 443 7.39 21.65 -15.14
N ASN A 444 7.06 22.71 -15.91
CA ASN A 444 7.63 24.03 -15.71
C ASN A 444 6.71 24.90 -14.82
N PRO A 445 7.19 25.41 -13.67
CA PRO A 445 6.39 26.27 -12.80
C PRO A 445 5.97 27.59 -13.47
N LEU A 446 6.68 28.09 -14.50
CA LEU A 446 6.22 29.25 -15.28
C LEU A 446 4.90 28.97 -16.00
N ASN A 447 4.65 27.73 -16.42
CA ASN A 447 3.42 27.40 -17.13
C ASN A 447 2.19 27.51 -16.24
N SER A 448 2.36 27.27 -14.94
CA SER A 448 1.31 27.38 -13.92
C SER A 448 1.02 28.82 -13.49
N LYS A 449 1.79 29.80 -13.95
CA LYS A 449 1.65 31.20 -13.57
C LYS A 449 1.34 32.06 -14.80
N ASP A 450 0.57 33.13 -14.60
CA ASP A 450 0.32 34.12 -15.64
C ASP A 450 1.55 35.03 -15.85
N ALA A 451 1.47 35.95 -16.82
CA ALA A 451 2.55 36.91 -17.10
C ALA A 451 2.90 37.84 -15.92
N ASN A 452 2.03 37.91 -14.91
CA ASN A 452 2.20 38.72 -13.70
C ASN A 452 2.71 37.88 -12.51
N GLY A 453 2.92 36.56 -12.70
CA GLY A 453 3.39 35.64 -11.67
C GLY A 453 2.29 35.05 -10.77
N ASN A 454 1.01 35.29 -11.07
CA ASN A 454 -0.10 34.72 -10.31
C ASN A 454 -0.36 33.27 -10.73
N ILE A 455 -0.68 32.39 -9.78
CA ILE A 455 -1.01 30.99 -10.07
C ILE A 455 -2.31 30.93 -10.89
N ILE A 456 -2.27 30.14 -11.95
CA ILE A 456 -3.38 29.79 -12.84
C ILE A 456 -4.03 28.52 -12.29
N PRO A 457 -5.22 28.58 -11.67
CA PRO A 457 -5.78 27.46 -10.93
C PRO A 457 -6.09 26.21 -11.77
N GLU A 458 -6.38 26.34 -13.07
CA GLU A 458 -6.57 25.19 -13.96
C GLU A 458 -5.28 24.41 -14.27
N LYS A 459 -4.11 24.98 -13.93
CA LYS A 459 -2.80 24.39 -14.18
C LYS A 459 -2.15 23.92 -12.89
N GLY A 460 -1.87 22.62 -12.82
CA GLY A 460 -1.12 22.02 -11.73
C GLY A 460 0.37 21.85 -12.03
N HIS A 461 1.10 21.40 -11.02
CA HIS A 461 2.55 21.18 -11.09
C HIS A 461 2.91 19.70 -11.04
N ILE A 462 3.85 19.26 -11.87
CA ILE A 462 4.47 17.94 -11.76
C ILE A 462 5.65 18.01 -10.79
N LEU A 463 5.64 17.16 -9.76
CA LEU A 463 6.71 17.04 -8.78
C LEU A 463 7.46 15.72 -9.00
N LYS A 464 8.76 15.79 -9.20
CA LYS A 464 9.61 14.60 -9.39
C LYS A 464 10.10 14.13 -8.04
N SER A 465 9.88 12.85 -7.72
CA SER A 465 10.30 12.27 -6.45
C SER A 465 11.01 10.94 -6.68
N ARG A 466 12.27 10.85 -6.26
CA ARG A 466 13.10 9.65 -6.40
C ARG A 466 12.91 8.73 -5.20
N ILE A 467 11.76 8.08 -5.15
CA ILE A 467 11.39 7.20 -4.03
C ILE A 467 11.25 5.74 -4.45
N GLY A 468 11.61 4.82 -3.57
CA GLY A 468 11.24 3.40 -3.64
C GLY A 468 10.25 3.05 -2.55
N LEU A 469 9.21 2.27 -2.87
CA LEU A 469 8.22 1.82 -1.89
C LEU A 469 7.95 0.33 -2.01
N GLY A 470 7.88 -0.38 -0.88
CA GLY A 470 7.54 -1.80 -0.80
C GLY A 470 6.60 -2.10 0.35
N VAL A 471 5.63 -3.02 0.14
CA VAL A 471 4.60 -3.40 1.12
C VAL A 471 4.66 -4.89 1.42
N PHE A 472 4.72 -5.25 2.71
CA PHE A 472 4.79 -6.62 3.22
C PHE A 472 3.84 -6.84 4.41
N PRO A 473 3.05 -7.92 4.46
CA PRO A 473 2.70 -8.76 3.33
C PRO A 473 1.73 -8.03 2.37
N PHE A 474 1.58 -8.54 1.15
CA PHE A 474 0.66 -7.98 0.13
C PHE A 474 -0.69 -8.72 0.02
N TYR A 475 -1.30 -9.07 1.15
CA TYR A 475 -2.65 -9.66 1.21
C TYR A 475 -3.43 -9.16 2.43
N LYS A 476 -4.75 -9.38 2.44
CA LYS A 476 -5.60 -9.20 3.62
C LYS A 476 -6.60 -10.35 3.75
N PHE A 477 -6.87 -10.79 4.97
CA PHE A 477 -7.97 -11.72 5.26
C PHE A 477 -9.31 -10.99 5.27
N THR A 478 -10.33 -11.66 4.72
CA THR A 478 -11.72 -11.19 4.72
C THR A 478 -12.59 -11.89 5.78
N ASP A 479 -12.25 -13.12 6.16
CA ASP A 479 -13.00 -13.97 7.10
C ASP A 479 -12.27 -14.23 8.43
N ALA A 480 -10.96 -13.94 8.49
CA ALA A 480 -10.10 -14.13 9.66
C ALA A 480 -9.27 -12.86 9.95
N VAL A 481 -9.96 -11.74 10.13
CA VAL A 481 -9.39 -10.39 10.25
C VAL A 481 -8.37 -10.24 11.39
N GLN A 482 -8.38 -11.13 12.39
CA GLN A 482 -7.38 -11.13 13.46
C GLN A 482 -5.95 -11.37 12.97
N TYR A 483 -5.77 -11.89 11.75
CA TYR A 483 -4.46 -12.09 11.12
C TYR A 483 -3.97 -10.91 10.28
N ASN A 484 -4.79 -9.86 10.13
CA ASN A 484 -4.42 -8.60 9.49
C ASN A 484 -3.73 -7.67 10.52
N ASP A 485 -2.77 -8.16 11.28
CA ASP A 485 -2.28 -7.48 12.48
C ASP A 485 -0.85 -6.95 12.38
N PHE A 486 -0.17 -7.22 11.26
CA PHE A 486 1.20 -6.78 11.01
C PHE A 486 1.42 -6.51 9.53
N TYR A 487 1.68 -5.25 9.19
CA TYR A 487 2.15 -4.82 7.88
C TYR A 487 3.37 -3.91 8.03
N LYS A 488 4.31 -4.04 7.10
CA LYS A 488 5.51 -3.22 6.98
C LYS A 488 5.55 -2.56 5.62
N VAL A 489 5.76 -1.26 5.61
CA VAL A 489 5.92 -0.46 4.40
C VAL A 489 7.28 0.21 4.43
N MET A 490 8.13 -0.16 3.47
CA MET A 490 9.43 0.47 3.26
C MET A 490 9.26 1.71 2.38
N LEU A 491 9.87 2.82 2.79
CA LEU A 491 10.05 4.02 1.97
C LEU A 491 11.54 4.35 1.91
N VAL A 492 12.11 4.33 0.70
CA VAL A 492 13.46 4.80 0.43
C VAL A 492 13.38 6.14 -0.30
N ASP A 493 14.14 7.12 0.16
CA ASP A 493 14.20 8.49 -0.35
C ASP A 493 15.61 8.74 -0.93
N GLU A 494 15.71 8.73 -2.26
CA GLU A 494 16.94 8.96 -3.03
C GLU A 494 17.03 10.41 -3.56
N ASP A 495 16.20 11.34 -3.05
CA ASP A 495 16.31 12.77 -3.33
C ASP A 495 17.38 13.40 -2.42
N ILE A 496 18.64 13.12 -2.78
CA ILE A 496 19.87 13.46 -2.01
C ILE A 496 20.52 14.80 -2.37
N ASP A 497 19.88 15.61 -3.22
CA ASP A 497 20.37 16.95 -3.54
C ASP A 497 20.52 17.79 -2.27
N ALA A 498 21.53 18.67 -2.22
CA ALA A 498 21.88 19.42 -1.00
C ALA A 498 20.70 20.22 -0.39
N LEU A 499 19.77 20.68 -1.21
CA LEU A 499 18.56 21.40 -0.78
C LEU A 499 17.44 20.48 -0.23
N LEU A 500 17.52 19.18 -0.50
CA LEU A 500 16.51 18.17 -0.16
C LEU A 500 16.97 17.20 0.95
N VAL A 501 18.27 17.13 1.28
CA VAL A 501 18.80 16.22 2.33
C VAL A 501 18.07 16.34 3.68
N ASN A 502 17.70 17.56 4.08
CA ASN A 502 16.98 17.80 5.34
C ASN A 502 15.45 17.75 5.22
N ARG A 503 14.93 17.48 4.02
CA ARG A 503 13.50 17.39 3.70
C ARG A 503 13.16 15.94 3.42
N ASN A 504 12.56 15.26 4.40
CA ASN A 504 12.24 13.84 4.29
C ASN A 504 10.81 13.67 3.82
N HIS A 505 10.61 12.87 2.77
CA HIS A 505 9.28 12.42 2.40
C HIS A 505 8.66 11.53 3.49
N SER A 506 7.33 11.44 3.51
CA SER A 506 6.62 10.67 4.52
C SER A 506 5.34 10.02 4.01
N LEU A 507 4.91 8.96 4.69
CA LEU A 507 3.63 8.30 4.48
C LEU A 507 2.71 8.48 5.69
N SER A 508 1.41 8.57 5.42
CA SER A 508 0.33 8.46 6.41
C SER A 508 -0.67 7.42 5.93
N PHE A 509 -1.17 6.57 6.81
CA PHE A 509 -1.99 5.41 6.44
C PHE A 509 -3.42 5.57 6.92
N PHE A 510 -4.38 5.06 6.15
CA PHE A 510 -5.80 5.19 6.45
C PHE A 510 -6.47 3.81 6.39
N ALA A 511 -7.41 3.55 7.30
CA ALA A 511 -8.28 2.38 7.26
C ALA A 511 -9.71 2.77 7.68
N GLY A 512 -10.71 2.32 6.93
CA GLY A 512 -12.12 2.66 7.18
C GLY A 512 -12.39 4.16 7.19
N GLY A 513 -11.72 4.92 6.31
CA GLY A 513 -11.82 6.38 6.22
C GLY A 513 -11.11 7.16 7.34
N LYS A 514 -10.39 6.49 8.26
CA LYS A 514 -9.69 7.13 9.37
C LYS A 514 -8.19 6.98 9.26
N GLN A 515 -7.46 8.05 9.59
CA GLN A 515 -6.01 8.02 9.69
C GLN A 515 -5.57 7.11 10.86
N LEU A 516 -4.56 6.29 10.62
CA LEU A 516 -3.91 5.44 11.62
C LEU A 516 -2.81 6.24 12.31
N GLU A 517 -3.02 6.55 13.59
CA GLU A 517 -2.08 7.34 14.39
C GLU A 517 -1.07 6.45 15.12
N ALA A 518 0.14 6.98 15.36
CA ALA A 518 1.17 6.26 16.13
C ALA A 518 0.74 5.94 17.58
N GLY A 519 -0.11 6.80 18.16
CA GLY A 519 -0.66 6.63 19.52
C GLY A 519 -1.95 5.79 19.60
N GLY A 520 -2.40 5.16 18.51
CA GLY A 520 -3.70 4.46 18.43
C GLY A 520 -3.83 3.15 19.23
N GLY A 521 -2.81 2.76 20.01
CA GLY A 521 -2.82 1.53 20.80
C GLY A 521 -2.71 0.28 19.92
N ILE A 522 -3.75 -0.57 19.93
CA ILE A 522 -3.77 -1.84 19.18
C ILE A 522 -3.77 -1.59 17.66
N ILE A 523 -4.54 -0.59 17.21
CA ILE A 523 -4.60 -0.17 15.81
C ILE A 523 -3.75 1.09 15.68
N SER A 524 -2.60 0.98 15.01
CA SER A 524 -1.65 2.08 14.92
C SER A 524 -0.76 1.97 13.69
N ALA A 525 -0.17 3.11 13.29
CA ALA A 525 0.90 3.16 12.30
C ALA A 525 2.10 3.93 12.88
N THR A 526 3.25 3.27 13.03
CA THR A 526 4.48 3.88 13.56
C THR A 526 5.56 3.94 12.49
N ALA A 527 6.44 4.95 12.56
CA ALA A 527 7.52 5.15 11.61
C ALA A 527 8.89 5.01 12.27
N HIS A 528 9.78 4.23 11.66
CA HIS A 528 11.14 3.99 12.12
C HIS A 528 12.14 4.37 11.03
N LYS A 529 12.91 5.44 11.24
CA LYS A 529 13.99 5.83 10.34
C LYS A 529 15.19 4.92 10.59
N ARG A 530 15.66 4.24 9.55
CA ARG A 530 16.77 3.27 9.65
C ARG A 530 18.07 3.84 9.10
N THR A 531 18.11 4.12 7.80
CA THR A 531 19.25 4.80 7.18
C THR A 531 18.96 6.30 7.08
N LYS A 532 19.92 7.10 7.52
CA LYS A 532 19.84 8.57 7.46
C LYS A 532 20.17 9.06 6.05
N LYS A 533 19.30 9.92 5.51
CA LYS A 533 19.55 10.64 4.25
C LYS A 533 20.73 11.59 4.39
N SER A 534 21.63 11.60 3.41
CA SER A 534 22.76 12.52 3.31
C SER A 534 22.98 12.95 1.85
N ASN A 535 23.99 13.79 1.59
CA ASN A 535 24.37 14.19 0.24
C ASN A 535 25.08 13.08 -0.57
N SER A 536 25.37 11.93 0.05
CA SER A 536 26.00 10.77 -0.58
C SER A 536 25.24 9.45 -0.37
N SER A 537 24.13 9.46 0.40
CA SER A 537 23.36 8.26 0.74
C SER A 537 21.86 8.55 0.77
N ALA A 538 21.06 7.66 0.17
CA ALA A 538 19.61 7.68 0.31
C ALA A 538 19.19 7.46 1.78
N GLY A 539 18.01 7.94 2.15
CA GLY A 539 17.38 7.64 3.45
C GLY A 539 16.38 6.50 3.37
N SER A 540 16.18 5.76 4.46
CA SER A 540 15.13 4.74 4.56
C SER A 540 14.27 4.91 5.81
N THR A 541 12.97 4.71 5.65
CA THR A 541 11.97 4.71 6.72
C THR A 541 11.08 3.48 6.58
N TYR A 542 10.85 2.78 7.68
CA TYR A 542 9.98 1.61 7.76
C TYR A 542 8.77 1.94 8.61
N TYR A 543 7.59 1.81 8.01
CA TYR A 543 6.32 2.02 8.68
C TYR A 543 5.75 0.68 9.13
N GLU A 544 5.35 0.57 10.39
CA GLU A 544 4.69 -0.60 10.95
C GLU A 544 3.22 -0.30 11.20
N ILE A 545 2.34 -1.05 10.55
CA ILE A 545 0.89 -0.97 10.76
C ILE A 545 0.48 -2.18 11.59
N ARG A 546 -0.13 -1.94 12.74
CA ARG A 546 -0.56 -2.98 13.69
C ARG A 546 -2.07 -3.02 13.82
N GLY A 547 -2.59 -4.21 14.12
CA GLY A 547 -3.99 -4.45 14.46
C GLY A 547 -4.99 -4.36 13.30
N THR A 548 -4.58 -3.89 12.12
CA THR A 548 -5.36 -3.90 10.89
C THR A 548 -4.44 -3.78 9.66
N HIS A 549 -5.00 -4.03 8.48
CA HIS A 549 -4.48 -3.53 7.21
C HIS A 549 -4.80 -2.04 7.02
N PHE A 550 -4.22 -1.41 6.01
CA PHE A 550 -4.58 -0.08 5.55
C PHE A 550 -5.30 -0.15 4.19
N ASP A 551 -6.18 0.80 3.88
CA ASP A 551 -6.88 0.89 2.59
C ASP A 551 -6.07 1.70 1.58
N PHE A 552 -5.43 2.77 2.04
CA PHE A 552 -4.55 3.61 1.23
C PHE A 552 -3.49 4.31 2.09
N ALA A 553 -2.42 4.76 1.44
CA ALA A 553 -1.39 5.61 2.02
C ALA A 553 -1.37 6.97 1.32
N GLU A 554 -1.36 8.06 2.08
CA GLU A 554 -1.05 9.39 1.59
C GLU A 554 0.47 9.59 1.63
N PHE A 555 1.06 9.79 0.46
CA PHE A 555 2.45 10.20 0.29
C PHE A 555 2.56 11.71 0.32
N ARG A 556 3.44 12.23 1.18
CA ARG A 556 3.78 13.64 1.28
C ARG A 556 5.17 13.89 0.69
N HIS A 557 5.20 14.58 -0.44
CA HIS A 557 6.42 15.04 -1.10
C HIS A 557 6.88 16.36 -0.49
N GLU A 558 8.15 16.40 -0.07
CA GLU A 558 8.82 17.57 0.49
C GLU A 558 9.81 18.14 -0.53
N GLY A 559 9.30 18.91 -1.50
CA GLY A 559 10.12 19.60 -2.50
C GLY A 559 10.70 20.91 -1.95
N VAL A 560 11.57 21.58 -2.72
CA VAL A 560 12.15 22.89 -2.34
C VAL A 560 11.08 23.98 -2.34
N ASP A 561 10.42 24.14 -3.49
CA ASP A 561 9.45 25.22 -3.73
C ASP A 561 8.00 24.80 -3.49
N PHE A 562 7.71 23.51 -3.64
CA PHE A 562 6.36 22.96 -3.55
C PHE A 562 6.33 21.74 -2.63
N ILE A 563 5.30 21.67 -1.81
CA ILE A 563 4.92 20.48 -1.07
C ILE A 563 3.76 19.86 -1.82
N GLY A 564 3.80 18.55 -2.03
CA GLY A 564 2.78 17.82 -2.76
C GLY A 564 2.25 16.65 -1.97
N LYS A 565 1.04 16.22 -2.32
CA LYS A 565 0.43 15.01 -1.78
C LYS A 565 -0.06 14.14 -2.92
N ALA A 566 0.02 12.84 -2.73
CA ALA A 566 -0.54 11.85 -3.64
C ALA A 566 -0.98 10.61 -2.86
N LEU A 567 -1.95 9.87 -3.39
CA LEU A 567 -2.38 8.61 -2.79
C LEU A 567 -1.72 7.42 -3.47
N ILE A 568 -1.45 6.40 -2.67
CA ILE A 568 -0.99 5.09 -3.08
C ILE A 568 -1.99 4.09 -2.53
N VAL A 569 -2.71 3.41 -3.43
CA VAL A 569 -3.85 2.56 -3.07
C VAL A 569 -3.54 1.13 -3.52
N PRO A 570 -3.14 0.23 -2.60
CA PRO A 570 -2.78 -1.14 -2.94
C PRO A 570 -4.01 -1.97 -3.33
N LYS A 571 -3.83 -2.88 -4.30
CA LYS A 571 -4.76 -3.95 -4.65
C LYS A 571 -4.40 -5.20 -3.86
N PHE A 572 -4.66 -5.18 -2.54
CA PHE A 572 -4.38 -6.34 -1.69
C PHE A 572 -5.04 -7.60 -2.23
N GLN A 573 -4.31 -8.70 -2.23
CA GLN A 573 -4.93 -10.00 -2.49
C GLN A 573 -5.88 -10.34 -1.33
N GLU A 574 -7.16 -10.49 -1.63
CA GLU A 574 -8.14 -10.88 -0.63
C GLU A 574 -8.08 -12.39 -0.40
N MET A 575 -7.87 -12.77 0.85
CA MET A 575 -7.66 -14.16 1.26
C MET A 575 -8.73 -14.60 2.25
N GLN A 576 -9.01 -15.90 2.22
CA GLN A 576 -9.81 -16.60 3.21
C GLN A 576 -8.97 -17.66 3.92
N GLN A 577 -9.42 -18.18 5.05
CA GLN A 577 -8.74 -19.31 5.68
C GLN A 577 -8.74 -20.52 4.75
N GLY A 578 -7.53 -21.01 4.47
CA GLY A 578 -7.34 -22.20 3.65
C GLY A 578 -7.75 -23.49 4.34
N ILE A 579 -7.60 -24.60 3.63
CA ILE A 579 -7.93 -25.95 4.11
C ILE A 579 -6.71 -26.86 4.25
N HIS A 580 -5.57 -26.48 3.67
CA HIS A 580 -4.36 -27.31 3.69
C HIS A 580 -3.62 -27.16 5.02
N ASN A 581 -3.23 -28.30 5.60
CA ASN A 581 -2.42 -28.32 6.81
C ASN A 581 -0.93 -28.32 6.41
N PHE A 582 -0.19 -27.36 6.94
CA PHE A 582 1.25 -27.28 6.72
C PHE A 582 2.03 -27.73 7.95
N THR A 583 3.15 -28.42 7.74
CA THR A 583 4.18 -28.65 8.76
C THR A 583 5.49 -28.09 8.24
N PHE A 584 6.07 -27.14 8.97
CA PHE A 584 7.39 -26.58 8.69
C PHE A 584 8.41 -27.15 9.66
N ALA A 585 9.61 -27.40 9.16
CA ALA A 585 10.75 -27.81 9.95
C ALA A 585 11.90 -26.82 9.73
N ILE A 586 12.37 -26.21 10.82
CA ILE A 586 13.34 -25.13 10.82
C ILE A 586 14.61 -25.60 11.50
N ASP A 587 15.64 -25.84 10.70
CA ASP A 587 16.99 -26.16 11.16
C ASP A 587 17.77 -24.85 11.39
N PHE A 588 17.70 -24.33 12.61
CA PHE A 588 18.49 -23.18 13.07
C PHE A 588 19.91 -23.63 13.43
N GLY A 589 20.79 -23.60 12.42
CA GLY A 589 22.19 -23.99 12.56
C GLY A 589 23.11 -22.85 13.00
N THR A 590 24.31 -23.19 13.47
CA THR A 590 25.35 -22.23 13.86
C THR A 590 25.73 -21.27 12.72
N SER A 591 26.01 -21.82 11.53
CA SER A 591 26.45 -21.02 10.37
C SER A 591 25.31 -20.72 9.39
N ASN A 592 24.40 -21.67 9.17
CA ASN A 592 23.31 -21.54 8.21
C ASN A 592 22.01 -22.13 8.76
N THR A 593 20.90 -21.48 8.43
CA THR A 593 19.54 -21.92 8.72
C THR A 593 18.90 -22.49 7.47
N HIS A 594 18.15 -23.59 7.58
CA HIS A 594 17.38 -24.18 6.49
C HIS A 594 15.92 -24.43 6.90
N ILE A 595 15.00 -24.33 5.94
CA ILE A 595 13.57 -24.54 6.18
C ILE A 595 13.04 -25.49 5.12
N ALA A 596 12.36 -26.55 5.56
CA ALA A 596 11.58 -27.43 4.71
C ALA A 596 10.13 -27.48 5.20
N TYR A 597 9.21 -27.83 4.32
CA TYR A 597 7.80 -27.98 4.67
C TYR A 597 7.09 -29.05 3.86
N THR A 598 5.99 -29.55 4.40
CA THR A 598 5.02 -30.38 3.67
C THR A 598 3.61 -29.82 3.84
N SER A 599 2.77 -29.97 2.81
CA SER A 599 1.35 -29.59 2.80
C SER A 599 0.40 -30.78 3.02
N GLY A 600 0.93 -31.92 3.48
CA GLY A 600 0.14 -33.09 3.87
C GLY A 600 0.99 -34.34 4.10
N ALA A 601 0.42 -35.32 4.82
CA ALA A 601 1.07 -36.56 5.27
C ALA A 601 1.88 -37.30 4.19
N ASN A 602 1.32 -37.38 2.98
CA ASN A 602 1.89 -38.16 1.89
C ASN A 602 2.63 -37.32 0.84
N GLN A 603 2.88 -36.03 1.08
CA GLN A 603 3.67 -35.22 0.17
C GLN A 603 5.14 -35.20 0.60
N PRO A 604 6.09 -35.32 -0.35
CA PRO A 604 7.48 -35.13 -0.05
C PRO A 604 7.71 -33.69 0.44
N PRO A 605 8.55 -33.49 1.48
CA PRO A 605 8.99 -32.18 1.91
C PRO A 605 9.59 -31.38 0.76
N ARG A 606 9.33 -30.08 0.78
CA ARG A 606 9.84 -29.11 -0.18
C ARG A 606 10.63 -28.05 0.57
N GLU A 607 11.66 -27.53 -0.08
CA GLU A 607 12.42 -26.40 0.43
C GLU A 607 11.55 -25.13 0.48
N PHE A 608 11.77 -24.30 1.48
CA PHE A 608 11.14 -22.99 1.54
C PHE A 608 11.64 -22.09 0.41
N SER A 609 10.69 -21.48 -0.29
CA SER A 609 10.96 -20.56 -1.40
C SER A 609 9.91 -19.46 -1.44
N ILE A 610 10.27 -18.34 -2.04
CA ILE A 610 9.35 -17.28 -2.45
C ILE A 610 9.49 -17.16 -3.96
N THR A 611 8.40 -17.38 -4.68
CA THR A 611 8.33 -17.36 -6.14
C THR A 611 7.53 -16.15 -6.61
N ALA A 612 7.50 -15.90 -7.92
CA ALA A 612 6.64 -14.86 -8.48
C ALA A 612 5.14 -15.09 -8.24
N ASN A 613 4.70 -16.34 -8.01
CA ASN A 613 3.29 -16.69 -7.80
C ASN A 613 2.81 -16.48 -6.36
N ASP A 614 3.73 -16.51 -5.40
CA ASP A 614 3.46 -16.33 -3.97
C ASP A 614 4.36 -15.25 -3.36
N GLN A 615 4.50 -14.16 -4.13
CA GLN A 615 5.25 -12.98 -3.75
C GLN A 615 4.68 -12.37 -2.47
N GLN A 616 5.52 -12.27 -1.43
CA GLN A 616 5.12 -11.76 -0.13
C GLN A 616 5.30 -10.25 0.01
N LEU A 617 6.40 -9.72 -0.55
CA LEU A 617 6.72 -8.30 -0.63
C LEU A 617 6.47 -7.80 -2.05
N VAL A 618 5.64 -6.78 -2.21
CA VAL A 618 5.35 -6.15 -3.50
C VAL A 618 5.86 -4.71 -3.51
N MET A 619 6.58 -4.36 -4.57
CA MET A 619 7.11 -3.02 -4.78
C MET A 619 6.17 -2.17 -5.64
N LEU A 620 6.22 -0.84 -5.43
CA LEU A 620 5.51 0.14 -6.24
C LEU A 620 6.03 0.18 -7.69
N ASN A 621 7.30 -0.12 -7.91
CA ASN A 621 7.86 -0.25 -9.25
C ASN A 621 7.37 -1.53 -9.93
N LYS A 622 7.04 -1.44 -11.22
CA LYS A 622 6.64 -2.57 -12.03
C LYS A 622 7.86 -3.45 -12.34
N PRO A 623 7.76 -4.79 -12.20
CA PRO A 623 8.80 -5.68 -12.71
C PRO A 623 8.89 -5.60 -14.24
N SER A 624 10.04 -5.96 -14.81
CA SER A 624 10.20 -6.02 -16.27
C SER A 624 9.32 -7.11 -16.89
N ASP A 625 8.63 -6.79 -17.97
CA ASP A 625 7.80 -7.73 -18.74
C ASP A 625 8.62 -8.57 -19.75
N ASP A 626 9.95 -8.38 -19.82
CA ASP A 626 10.84 -9.12 -20.72
C ASP A 626 10.90 -10.62 -20.37
N PRO A 627 10.39 -11.53 -21.23
CA PRO A 627 10.34 -12.96 -20.96
C PRO A 627 11.71 -13.65 -21.05
N ALA A 628 12.75 -13.00 -21.60
CA ALA A 628 14.10 -13.55 -21.66
C ALA A 628 14.83 -13.47 -20.31
N LEU A 629 14.31 -12.69 -19.36
CA LEU A 629 14.89 -12.51 -18.04
C LEU A 629 14.32 -13.52 -17.04
N THR A 630 15.16 -13.97 -16.11
CA THR A 630 14.69 -14.78 -14.97
C THR A 630 13.81 -13.95 -14.04
N ASP A 631 12.96 -14.58 -13.20
CA ASP A 631 12.14 -13.86 -12.22
C ASP A 631 12.96 -12.86 -11.40
N TYR A 632 14.08 -13.32 -10.84
CA TYR A 632 14.97 -12.45 -10.07
C TYR A 632 15.44 -11.22 -10.85
N GLN A 633 15.83 -11.38 -12.12
CA GLN A 633 16.28 -10.28 -12.96
C GLN A 633 15.14 -9.29 -13.30
N ARG A 634 13.91 -9.80 -13.50
CA ARG A 634 12.73 -8.97 -13.76
C ARG A 634 12.41 -8.05 -12.59
N PHE A 635 12.53 -8.55 -11.36
CA PHE A 635 12.25 -7.80 -10.14
C PHE A 635 13.39 -6.87 -9.69
N HIS A 636 14.65 -7.16 -10.05
CA HIS A 636 15.82 -6.37 -9.61
C HIS A 636 16.48 -5.55 -10.74
N LYS A 637 17.13 -6.19 -11.72
CA LYS A 637 18.01 -5.52 -12.71
C LYS A 637 17.31 -4.47 -13.57
N ARG A 638 16.03 -4.63 -13.84
CA ARG A 638 15.25 -3.73 -14.70
C ARG A 638 14.07 -3.07 -13.99
N GLY A 639 13.57 -3.68 -12.91
CA GLY A 639 12.41 -3.18 -12.17
C GLY A 639 12.63 -1.81 -11.50
N PHE A 640 13.83 -1.55 -10.97
CA PHE A 640 14.13 -0.29 -10.24
C PHE A 640 14.57 0.89 -11.12
N GLY A 641 14.67 0.69 -12.44
CA GLY A 641 15.14 1.74 -13.36
C GLY A 641 16.54 2.25 -12.99
N ARG A 642 16.64 3.53 -12.61
CA ARG A 642 17.91 4.19 -12.23
C ARG A 642 18.10 4.35 -10.71
N LEU A 643 17.25 3.74 -9.88
CA LEU A 643 17.29 3.85 -8.42
C LEU A 643 18.14 2.75 -7.77
N PHE A 644 19.45 2.86 -7.89
CA PHE A 644 20.40 1.87 -7.36
C PHE A 644 20.40 1.79 -5.83
N ALA A 645 20.09 2.90 -5.14
CA ALA A 645 20.07 2.93 -3.68
C ALA A 645 18.87 2.16 -3.12
N VAL A 646 17.71 2.23 -3.79
CA VAL A 646 16.51 1.45 -3.43
C VAL A 646 16.80 -0.04 -3.45
N GLU A 647 17.43 -0.53 -4.52
CA GLU A 647 17.79 -1.94 -4.63
C GLU A 647 18.77 -2.34 -3.52
N THR A 648 19.78 -1.51 -3.25
CA THR A 648 20.79 -1.77 -2.21
C THR A 648 20.17 -1.84 -0.82
N LEU A 649 19.32 -0.87 -0.46
CA LEU A 649 18.68 -0.82 0.85
C LEU A 649 17.63 -1.93 1.01
N LEU A 650 16.85 -2.24 -0.02
CA LEU A 650 15.93 -3.39 -0.02
C LEU A 650 16.66 -4.69 0.35
N LYS A 651 17.81 -4.95 -0.29
CA LYS A 651 18.61 -6.15 -0.09
C LYS A 651 19.19 -6.25 1.33
N ARG A 652 19.55 -5.13 1.95
CA ARG A 652 20.21 -5.10 3.27
C ARG A 652 19.23 -5.03 4.43
N GLU A 653 18.20 -4.22 4.29
CA GLU A 653 17.34 -3.80 5.38
C GLU A 653 15.96 -4.45 5.37
N PHE A 654 15.61 -5.15 4.29
CA PHE A 654 14.29 -5.76 4.14
C PHE A 654 14.37 -7.18 3.53
N ILE A 655 13.23 -7.70 3.07
CA ILE A 655 13.09 -9.09 2.64
C ILE A 655 13.38 -9.20 1.13
N PRO A 656 14.13 -10.22 0.67
CA PRO A 656 14.27 -10.51 -0.76
C PRO A 656 12.92 -10.76 -1.45
N LEU A 657 12.76 -10.24 -2.66
CA LEU A 657 11.52 -10.40 -3.44
C LEU A 657 11.28 -11.85 -3.88
N ILE A 658 12.36 -12.58 -4.19
CA ILE A 658 12.36 -13.97 -4.65
C ILE A 658 13.44 -14.74 -3.87
N ILE A 659 13.11 -15.94 -3.37
CA ILE A 659 14.02 -16.81 -2.62
C ILE A 659 13.95 -18.24 -3.18
N GLY A 660 15.09 -18.84 -3.49
CA GLY A 660 15.24 -20.26 -3.84
C GLY A 660 14.71 -20.66 -5.22
N SER A 661 14.27 -19.71 -6.06
CA SER A 661 13.72 -19.99 -7.39
C SER A 661 14.03 -18.85 -8.37
N GLY A 662 13.76 -19.06 -9.67
CA GLY A 662 13.80 -17.99 -10.67
C GLY A 662 15.16 -17.30 -10.85
N GLY A 663 16.26 -18.02 -10.61
CA GLY A 663 17.62 -17.48 -10.67
C GLY A 663 17.98 -16.53 -9.52
N SER A 664 17.29 -16.62 -8.38
CA SER A 664 17.58 -15.79 -7.20
C SER A 664 18.97 -16.08 -6.63
N LEU A 665 19.66 -15.01 -6.20
CA LEU A 665 20.89 -15.09 -5.42
C LEU A 665 20.64 -15.44 -3.94
N TYR A 666 19.38 -15.42 -3.51
CA TYR A 666 18.97 -15.71 -2.14
C TYR A 666 18.28 -17.07 -2.08
N ASN A 667 18.71 -17.94 -1.19
CA ASN A 667 18.12 -19.27 -1.00
C ASN A 667 18.27 -19.73 0.46
N PHE A 668 17.46 -20.72 0.84
CA PHE A 668 17.75 -21.56 1.99
C PHE A 668 18.56 -22.78 1.52
N PRO A 669 19.57 -23.25 2.26
CA PRO A 669 20.07 -22.69 3.52
C PRO A 669 20.68 -21.30 3.37
N THR A 670 20.28 -20.37 4.22
CA THR A 670 20.83 -19.00 4.28
C THR A 670 21.70 -18.83 5.51
N ARG A 671 22.58 -17.84 5.53
CA ARG A 671 23.46 -17.59 6.69
C ARG A 671 22.61 -17.30 7.94
N THR A 672 22.95 -17.91 9.07
CA THR A 672 22.31 -17.60 10.36
C THR A 672 22.89 -16.28 10.89
N ALA A 673 22.38 -15.16 10.39
CA ALA A 673 22.89 -13.84 10.69
C ALA A 673 21.78 -12.80 10.72
N THR A 674 21.96 -11.75 11.54
CA THR A 674 21.15 -10.53 11.51
C THR A 674 21.93 -9.39 10.86
N CYS A 675 21.23 -8.51 10.15
CA CYS A 675 21.71 -7.22 9.68
C CYS A 675 21.07 -6.15 10.55
N GLU A 676 21.87 -5.37 11.26
CA GLU A 676 21.40 -4.38 12.22
C GLU A 676 22.02 -3.01 12.01
N SER A 677 21.27 -1.98 12.40
CA SER A 677 21.80 -0.61 12.46
C SER A 677 22.94 -0.53 13.47
N ILE A 678 23.93 0.33 13.22
CA ILE A 678 25.13 0.49 14.07
C ILE A 678 24.82 0.63 15.58
N ASP A 679 23.69 1.25 15.93
CA ASP A 679 23.31 1.56 17.32
C ASP A 679 22.19 0.63 17.86
N PHE A 680 21.99 -0.55 17.25
CA PHE A 680 20.92 -1.48 17.63
C PHE A 680 20.95 -1.88 19.12
N GLU A 681 22.13 -2.01 19.71
CA GLU A 681 22.27 -2.43 21.10
C GLU A 681 21.62 -1.45 22.09
N ASN A 682 21.55 -0.17 21.74
CA ASN A 682 20.98 0.90 22.57
C ASN A 682 19.53 1.26 22.20
N GLN A 683 18.92 0.55 21.24
CA GLN A 683 17.59 0.85 20.73
C GLN A 683 16.58 -0.25 21.06
N ILE A 684 15.31 0.13 21.15
CA ILE A 684 14.21 -0.82 21.20
C ILE A 684 14.18 -1.58 19.87
N THR A 685 14.09 -2.91 19.95
CA THR A 685 14.06 -3.77 18.76
C THR A 685 12.83 -3.49 17.92
N ASN A 686 13.05 -3.22 16.63
CA ASN A 686 12.01 -3.06 15.64
C ASN A 686 12.39 -3.82 14.37
N LEU A 687 11.64 -4.87 14.05
CA LEU A 687 11.90 -5.68 12.86
C LEU A 687 11.81 -4.80 11.60
N PHE A 688 12.83 -4.91 10.74
CA PHE A 688 13.14 -4.06 9.58
C PHE A 688 13.48 -2.60 9.89
N GLY A 689 13.03 -2.05 11.02
CA GLY A 689 13.36 -0.69 11.45
C GLY A 689 14.80 -0.52 11.96
N ASN A 690 15.34 -1.55 12.62
CA ASN A 690 16.76 -1.56 13.04
C ASN A 690 17.43 -2.94 13.03
N ILE A 691 16.69 -4.02 12.74
CA ILE A 691 17.22 -5.38 12.62
C ILE A 691 16.39 -6.24 11.67
N ASN A 692 17.02 -7.13 10.90
CA ASN A 692 16.39 -8.16 10.07
C ASN A 692 17.36 -9.32 9.82
N ILE A 693 16.92 -10.39 9.15
CA ILE A 693 17.80 -11.45 8.66
C ILE A 693 18.77 -10.88 7.62
N GLY A 694 20.05 -11.17 7.79
CA GLY A 694 21.12 -10.73 6.90
C GLY A 694 21.23 -11.53 5.61
N PHE A 695 20.14 -11.61 4.81
CA PHE A 695 20.12 -12.38 3.56
C PHE A 695 21.24 -12.02 2.58
N SER A 696 21.68 -10.76 2.59
CA SER A 696 22.70 -10.24 1.66
C SER A 696 24.14 -10.36 2.13
N ILE A 697 24.40 -10.93 3.32
CA ILE A 697 25.75 -11.01 3.90
C ILE A 697 26.80 -11.64 2.96
N ASN A 698 26.40 -12.59 2.12
CA ASN A 698 27.28 -13.28 1.16
C ASN A 698 27.26 -12.68 -0.25
N THR A 699 26.44 -11.66 -0.49
CA THR A 699 26.22 -11.04 -1.81
C THR A 699 26.48 -9.54 -1.79
N GLU A 700 27.05 -9.00 -0.71
CA GLU A 700 27.45 -7.60 -0.65
C GLU A 700 28.71 -7.36 -1.50
N GLY A 701 28.69 -6.24 -2.23
CA GLY A 701 29.86 -5.75 -2.95
C GLY A 701 30.62 -4.66 -2.19
N THR A 702 31.66 -4.12 -2.81
CA THR A 702 32.65 -3.18 -2.24
C THR A 702 32.11 -1.79 -1.84
N HIS A 703 30.81 -1.51 -1.93
CA HIS A 703 30.19 -0.22 -1.56
C HIS A 703 29.78 -0.13 -0.09
N GLN A 704 30.44 -0.86 0.82
CA GLN A 704 30.07 -0.96 2.24
C GLN A 704 30.08 0.39 2.99
N ASP A 705 30.89 1.35 2.54
CA ASP A 705 31.05 2.64 3.23
C ASP A 705 29.83 3.57 3.18
N GLN A 706 28.97 3.45 2.16
CA GLN A 706 27.85 4.40 1.96
C GLN A 706 26.64 4.12 2.86
N TYR A 707 26.46 2.88 3.30
CA TYR A 707 25.30 2.44 4.08
C TYR A 707 25.75 1.55 5.23
N LYS A 708 26.60 2.07 6.13
CA LYS A 708 27.19 1.26 7.21
C LYS A 708 26.11 0.58 8.06
N GLN A 709 26.12 -0.74 8.06
CA GLN A 709 25.28 -1.65 8.87
C GLN A 709 26.22 -2.73 9.42
N THR A 710 25.81 -3.39 10.49
CA THR A 710 26.59 -4.45 11.13
C THR A 710 25.92 -5.79 10.90
N TYR A 711 26.69 -6.80 10.52
CA TYR A 711 26.21 -8.18 10.50
C TYR A 711 26.64 -8.88 11.78
N HIS A 712 25.69 -9.52 12.46
CA HIS A 712 25.98 -10.39 13.58
C HIS A 712 25.70 -11.84 13.19
N THR A 713 26.70 -12.71 13.37
CA THR A 713 26.62 -14.15 13.10
C THR A 713 26.70 -14.94 14.41
N ASP A 714 26.67 -16.28 14.35
CA ASP A 714 26.78 -17.17 15.51
C ASP A 714 25.67 -16.97 16.57
N LEU A 715 24.46 -16.62 16.11
CA LEU A 715 23.30 -16.31 16.95
C LEU A 715 22.89 -17.46 17.91
N LYS A 716 23.34 -18.69 17.66
CA LYS A 716 22.97 -19.88 18.45
C LYS A 716 23.72 -19.99 19.77
N TRP A 717 24.98 -19.54 19.85
CA TRP A 717 25.85 -19.76 21.00
C TRP A 717 26.25 -18.46 21.70
N SER A 718 26.81 -17.51 20.95
CA SER A 718 27.42 -16.29 21.51
C SER A 718 26.40 -15.28 22.07
N GLU A 719 25.16 -15.33 21.57
CA GLU A 719 24.13 -14.31 21.82
C GLU A 719 23.14 -14.70 22.94
N THR A 720 23.19 -15.93 23.46
CA THR A 720 22.23 -16.41 24.47
C THR A 720 22.42 -15.78 25.86
N LEU A 721 23.61 -15.22 26.11
CA LEU A 721 24.04 -14.70 27.40
C LEU A 721 23.87 -13.18 27.54
N THR A 722 23.51 -12.46 26.48
CA THR A 722 23.32 -11.00 26.50
C THR A 722 21.87 -10.63 26.17
N ASN A 723 21.42 -9.46 26.66
CA ASN A 723 20.09 -8.96 26.31
C ASN A 723 19.98 -8.58 24.82
N ALA A 724 21.05 -8.04 24.22
CA ALA A 724 21.08 -7.74 22.79
C ALA A 724 20.96 -9.02 21.95
N GLY A 725 21.65 -10.07 22.35
CA GLY A 725 21.62 -11.34 21.63
C GLY A 725 20.29 -12.08 21.68
N LYS A 726 19.61 -12.07 22.84
CA LYS A 726 18.23 -12.56 22.93
C LYS A 726 17.29 -11.82 21.98
N ARG A 727 17.44 -10.49 21.85
CA ARG A 727 16.67 -9.68 20.89
C ARG A 727 17.00 -10.02 19.44
N ARG A 728 18.26 -10.34 19.12
CA ARG A 728 18.67 -10.80 17.77
C ARG A 728 18.01 -12.13 17.42
N ILE A 729 18.04 -13.11 18.34
CA ILE A 729 17.39 -14.42 18.17
C ILE A 729 15.89 -14.26 17.97
N GLU A 730 15.22 -13.47 18.82
CA GLU A 730 13.79 -13.22 18.73
C GLU A 730 13.40 -12.54 17.40
N ALA A 731 14.18 -11.54 16.94
CA ALA A 731 13.96 -10.89 15.66
C ALA A 731 14.12 -11.86 14.48
N PHE A 732 15.17 -12.68 14.50
CA PHE A 732 15.40 -13.71 13.48
C PHE A 732 14.23 -14.70 13.41
N PHE A 733 13.79 -15.24 14.56
CA PHE A 733 12.65 -16.16 14.61
C PHE A 733 11.34 -15.50 14.17
N THR A 734 11.13 -14.23 14.55
CA THR A 734 9.94 -13.47 14.16
C THR A 734 9.86 -13.31 12.65
N GLU A 735 10.97 -12.94 12.00
CA GLU A 735 11.00 -12.83 10.55
C GLU A 735 10.75 -14.18 9.86
N ILE A 736 11.40 -15.25 10.29
CA ILE A 736 11.15 -16.61 9.76
C ILE A 736 9.67 -17.00 9.89
N MET A 737 9.06 -16.76 11.06
CA MET A 737 7.66 -17.10 11.31
C MET A 737 6.70 -16.27 10.45
N LEU A 738 7.00 -14.99 10.20
CA LEU A 738 6.23 -14.16 9.28
C LEU A 738 6.34 -14.67 7.83
N LEU A 739 7.54 -15.03 7.38
CA LEU A 739 7.76 -15.62 6.05
C LEU A 739 6.99 -16.94 5.87
N ILE A 740 6.99 -17.79 6.90
CA ILE A 740 6.24 -19.04 6.93
C ILE A 740 4.73 -18.77 6.93
N LYS A 741 4.22 -17.88 7.81
CA LYS A 741 2.79 -17.52 7.84
C LYS A 741 2.33 -17.09 6.45
N ASN A 742 3.07 -16.19 5.81
CA ASN A 742 2.73 -15.68 4.48
C ASN A 742 2.77 -16.79 3.42
N LYS A 743 3.75 -17.71 3.48
CA LYS A 743 3.80 -18.88 2.60
C LYS A 743 2.53 -19.73 2.74
N VAL A 744 2.08 -19.98 3.97
CA VAL A 744 0.83 -20.70 4.25
C VAL A 744 -0.37 -19.98 3.65
N VAL A 745 -0.50 -18.67 3.89
CA VAL A 745 -1.65 -17.88 3.40
C VAL A 745 -1.70 -17.88 1.87
N LEU A 746 -0.58 -17.54 1.21
CA LEU A 746 -0.49 -17.43 -0.24
C LEU A 746 -0.64 -18.79 -0.97
N ASN A 747 -0.57 -19.91 -0.24
CA ASN A 747 -0.72 -21.26 -0.78
C ASN A 747 -1.95 -21.99 -0.20
N ASN A 748 -3.04 -21.25 0.12
CA ASN A 748 -4.33 -21.79 0.55
C ASN A 748 -4.27 -22.70 1.79
N GLY A 749 -3.34 -22.40 2.70
CA GLY A 749 -3.17 -23.11 3.96
C GLY A 749 -4.03 -22.55 5.10
N ASN A 750 -4.32 -23.43 6.06
CA ASN A 750 -4.98 -23.05 7.30
C ASN A 750 -3.93 -22.60 8.33
N VAL A 751 -3.92 -21.30 8.64
CA VAL A 751 -2.93 -20.69 9.54
C VAL A 751 -3.01 -21.32 10.94
N ALA A 752 -4.22 -21.45 11.49
CA ALA A 752 -4.42 -22.00 12.84
C ALA A 752 -3.96 -23.46 12.96
N SER A 753 -4.00 -24.22 11.87
CA SER A 753 -3.61 -25.64 11.85
C SER A 753 -2.11 -25.89 11.68
N THR A 754 -1.35 -24.89 11.22
CA THR A 754 0.06 -25.02 10.83
C THR A 754 0.90 -25.50 11.99
N LYS A 755 1.78 -26.48 11.79
CA LYS A 755 2.73 -26.97 12.79
C LYS A 755 4.15 -26.50 12.48
N VAL A 756 4.93 -26.24 13.53
CA VAL A 756 6.35 -25.89 13.41
C VAL A 756 7.19 -26.85 14.24
N VAL A 757 8.21 -27.41 13.61
CA VAL A 757 9.25 -28.26 14.20
C VAL A 757 10.57 -27.50 14.16
N TRP A 758 11.34 -27.55 15.24
CA TRP A 758 12.70 -27.05 15.30
C TRP A 758 13.62 -28.08 15.95
N PHE A 759 14.93 -27.91 15.76
CA PHE A 759 15.93 -28.89 16.15
C PHE A 759 16.85 -28.36 17.25
N ALA A 760 17.04 -29.15 18.30
CA ALA A 760 18.03 -28.90 19.34
C ALA A 760 19.27 -29.81 19.14
N PRO A 761 20.49 -29.26 19.20
CA PRO A 761 21.71 -30.08 19.29
C PRO A 761 21.72 -30.90 20.58
N LEU A 762 22.45 -32.01 20.56
CA LEU A 762 22.67 -32.82 21.77
C LEU A 762 23.51 -32.09 22.83
N SER A 763 24.26 -31.08 22.43
CA SER A 763 25.11 -30.26 23.31
C SER A 763 24.33 -29.19 24.09
N PHE A 764 23.04 -29.00 23.84
CA PHE A 764 22.20 -28.12 24.66
C PHE A 764 21.98 -28.72 26.05
N ASP A 765 22.22 -27.93 27.09
CA ASP A 765 21.72 -28.24 28.43
C ASP A 765 20.20 -28.00 28.51
N GLU A 766 19.57 -28.48 29.59
CA GLU A 766 18.13 -28.32 29.79
C GLU A 766 17.70 -26.85 29.84
N TYR A 767 18.53 -25.99 30.42
CA TYR A 767 18.25 -24.56 30.50
C TYR A 767 18.18 -23.90 29.11
N SER A 768 19.19 -24.13 28.28
CA SER A 768 19.27 -23.59 26.91
C SER A 768 18.13 -24.11 26.06
N ARG A 769 17.82 -25.41 26.14
CA ARG A 769 16.68 -26.01 25.43
C ARG A 769 15.36 -25.35 25.81
N ASN A 770 15.11 -25.17 27.11
CA ASN A 770 13.91 -24.50 27.60
C ASN A 770 13.85 -23.02 27.20
N MET A 771 14.99 -22.32 27.22
CA MET A 771 15.09 -20.93 26.78
C MET A 771 14.70 -20.78 25.30
N PHE A 772 15.28 -21.59 24.41
CA PHE A 772 14.93 -21.57 22.98
C PHE A 772 13.48 -21.99 22.74
N GLN A 773 12.97 -23.02 23.44
CA GLN A 773 11.56 -23.42 23.37
C GLN A 773 10.63 -22.25 23.71
N ASN A 774 10.91 -21.51 24.78
CA ASN A 774 10.10 -20.36 25.18
C ASN A 774 10.10 -19.25 24.13
N VAL A 775 11.25 -18.94 23.51
CA VAL A 775 11.32 -17.93 22.44
C VAL A 775 10.54 -18.39 21.22
N TRP A 776 10.74 -19.65 20.78
CA TRP A 776 10.00 -20.23 19.66
C TRP A 776 8.49 -20.21 19.88
N ASP A 777 8.02 -20.66 21.04
CA ASP A 777 6.60 -20.71 21.39
C ASP A 777 5.98 -19.32 21.50
N THR A 778 6.73 -18.35 22.05
CA THR A 778 6.28 -16.95 22.15
C THR A 778 6.08 -16.35 20.76
N VAL A 779 7.09 -16.45 19.90
CA VAL A 779 7.02 -15.90 18.52
C VAL A 779 5.94 -16.62 17.71
N TYR A 780 5.88 -17.95 17.80
CA TYR A 780 4.90 -18.76 17.09
C TYR A 780 3.47 -18.38 17.47
N ASN A 781 3.18 -18.22 18.77
CA ASN A 781 1.86 -17.79 19.23
C ASN A 781 1.54 -16.33 18.85
N ASN A 782 2.53 -15.43 18.87
CA ASN A 782 2.34 -14.05 18.42
C ASN A 782 1.95 -13.97 16.93
N VAL A 783 2.58 -14.79 16.08
CA VAL A 783 2.36 -14.77 14.62
C VAL A 783 1.14 -15.58 14.19
N PHE A 784 0.94 -16.78 14.74
CA PHE A 784 -0.11 -17.73 14.31
C PHE A 784 -1.38 -17.71 15.17
N LYS A 785 -1.32 -17.11 16.37
CA LYS A 785 -2.47 -16.92 17.27
C LYS A 785 -3.29 -18.19 17.51
N ASN A 786 -2.64 -19.34 17.58
CA ASN A 786 -3.31 -20.65 17.64
C ASN A 786 -3.21 -21.33 19.02
N GLY A 787 -2.45 -20.76 19.97
CA GLY A 787 -2.32 -21.28 21.33
C GLY A 787 -1.58 -22.62 21.41
N ARG A 788 -0.78 -22.97 20.39
CA ARG A 788 -0.02 -24.22 20.31
C ARG A 788 1.45 -23.97 20.63
N ASN A 789 2.15 -25.03 20.99
CA ASN A 789 3.60 -25.02 21.12
C ASN A 789 4.26 -25.63 19.89
N THR A 790 5.47 -25.16 19.62
CA THR A 790 6.38 -25.74 18.63
C THR A 790 6.91 -27.09 19.12
N VAL A 791 7.27 -27.97 18.19
CA VAL A 791 7.84 -29.28 18.53
C VAL A 791 9.36 -29.23 18.41
N CYS A 792 10.05 -29.59 19.49
CA CYS A 792 11.50 -29.71 19.52
C CYS A 792 11.92 -31.18 19.37
N ILE A 793 12.78 -31.47 18.39
CA ILE A 793 13.39 -32.81 18.21
C ILE A 793 14.92 -32.68 18.18
N THR A 794 15.64 -33.77 18.44
CA THR A 794 17.11 -33.77 18.38
C THR A 794 17.61 -33.72 16.94
N GLU A 795 18.58 -32.85 16.64
CA GLU A 795 19.11 -32.61 15.26
C GLU A 795 19.62 -33.93 14.61
N SER A 796 20.39 -34.74 15.34
CA SER A 796 20.97 -36.00 14.87
C SER A 796 19.97 -37.15 14.64
N VAL A 797 18.75 -37.02 15.15
CA VAL A 797 17.69 -38.03 15.01
C VAL A 797 16.94 -37.88 13.69
N ALA A 798 16.75 -36.64 13.23
CA ALA A 798 15.88 -36.32 12.10
C ALA A 798 16.30 -36.96 10.76
N PRO A 799 17.61 -37.00 10.38
CA PRO A 799 18.03 -37.60 9.11
C PRO A 799 17.59 -39.07 8.94
N PHE A 800 17.56 -39.85 10.02
CA PHE A 800 17.14 -41.25 9.97
C PHE A 800 15.72 -41.41 9.41
N TYR A 801 14.77 -40.57 9.84
CA TYR A 801 13.38 -40.68 9.40
C TYR A 801 13.21 -40.38 7.91
N PHE A 802 13.99 -39.45 7.38
CA PHE A 802 14.03 -39.18 5.94
C PHE A 802 14.69 -40.33 5.16
N LEU A 803 15.86 -40.80 5.61
CA LEU A 803 16.62 -41.86 4.94
C LEU A 803 15.90 -43.22 4.95
N SER A 804 15.16 -43.51 6.04
CA SER A 804 14.34 -44.72 6.16
C SER A 804 13.13 -44.67 5.23
N ARG A 805 12.39 -43.54 5.19
CA ARG A 805 11.23 -43.36 4.30
C ARG A 805 11.61 -43.34 2.82
N THR A 806 12.81 -42.84 2.48
CA THR A 806 13.31 -42.83 1.09
C THR A 806 13.95 -44.16 0.68
N GLY A 807 14.10 -45.13 1.59
CA GLY A 807 14.73 -46.43 1.32
C GLY A 807 16.26 -46.38 1.20
N ALA A 808 16.90 -45.26 1.52
CA ALA A 808 18.35 -45.12 1.50
C ALA A 808 19.03 -45.95 2.60
N VAL A 809 18.36 -46.09 3.75
CA VAL A 809 18.81 -46.89 4.90
C VAL A 809 17.65 -47.78 5.36
N VAL A 810 17.76 -49.09 5.18
CA VAL A 810 16.71 -50.06 5.54
C VAL A 810 17.33 -51.17 6.41
N PRO A 811 17.54 -50.91 7.72
CA PRO A 811 18.12 -51.90 8.61
C PRO A 811 17.07 -52.96 8.96
N SER A 812 17.47 -54.22 8.97
CA SER A 812 16.68 -55.32 9.54
C SER A 812 16.60 -55.17 11.07
N GLN A 813 15.74 -55.94 11.76
CA GLN A 813 15.62 -55.85 13.23
C GLN A 813 16.97 -56.11 13.94
N ASP A 814 17.80 -57.01 13.41
CA ASP A 814 19.09 -57.41 14.01
C ASP A 814 20.31 -56.62 13.50
N GLU A 815 20.10 -55.51 12.78
CA GLU A 815 21.17 -54.70 12.18
C GLU A 815 21.26 -53.32 12.85
N ASN A 816 22.47 -52.96 13.29
CA ASN A 816 22.75 -51.66 13.90
C ASN A 816 23.13 -50.61 12.85
N LEU A 817 22.89 -49.35 13.19
CA LEU A 817 23.20 -48.17 12.37
C LEU A 817 23.83 -47.10 13.28
N ILE A 818 24.81 -46.37 12.76
CA ILE A 818 25.30 -45.14 13.40
C ILE A 818 24.96 -43.97 12.48
N ASN A 819 24.31 -42.95 13.01
CA ASN A 819 24.15 -41.67 12.34
C ASN A 819 25.17 -40.67 12.92
N VAL A 820 25.91 -40.00 12.06
CA VAL A 820 27.00 -39.08 12.42
C VAL A 820 26.73 -37.74 11.75
N ASP A 821 26.33 -36.74 12.53
CA ASP A 821 26.06 -35.40 12.06
C ASP A 821 27.29 -34.51 12.25
N ILE A 822 28.05 -34.27 11.18
CA ILE A 822 29.27 -33.46 11.22
C ILE A 822 28.90 -32.02 10.88
N GLY A 823 28.72 -31.19 11.91
CA GLY A 823 28.45 -29.76 11.79
C GLY A 823 29.69 -28.94 11.43
N GLY A 824 29.58 -27.62 11.64
CA GLY A 824 30.74 -26.72 11.59
C GLY A 824 31.64 -26.89 12.81
N GLY A 825 31.07 -26.79 14.02
CA GLY A 825 31.85 -26.84 15.28
C GLY A 825 31.69 -28.10 16.13
N THR A 826 30.67 -28.93 15.86
CA THR A 826 30.37 -30.14 16.65
C THR A 826 30.07 -31.31 15.74
N THR A 827 30.38 -32.52 16.21
CA THR A 827 29.94 -33.78 15.61
C THR A 827 29.05 -34.51 16.62
N ASP A 828 27.81 -34.77 16.19
CA ASP A 828 26.82 -35.49 16.98
C ASP A 828 26.69 -36.94 16.46
N VAL A 829 26.81 -37.91 17.34
CA VAL A 829 26.76 -39.34 17.02
C VAL A 829 25.52 -39.94 17.65
N LEU A 830 24.78 -40.74 16.89
CA LEU A 830 23.59 -41.43 17.34
C LEU A 830 23.61 -42.90 16.91
N LEU A 831 23.54 -43.81 17.90
CA LEU A 831 23.53 -45.25 17.68
C LEU A 831 22.10 -45.78 17.68
N PHE A 832 21.72 -46.45 16.61
CA PHE A 832 20.45 -47.14 16.48
C PHE A 832 20.64 -48.65 16.70
N THR A 833 19.89 -49.19 17.65
CA THR A 833 19.76 -50.63 17.89
C THR A 833 18.29 -51.02 17.80
N ASN A 834 17.96 -52.16 17.19
CA ASN A 834 16.57 -52.60 17.00
C ASN A 834 15.65 -51.54 16.36
N ARG A 835 16.19 -50.74 15.42
CA ARG A 835 15.51 -49.61 14.75
C ARG A 835 15.07 -48.46 15.67
N ARG A 836 15.63 -48.35 16.87
CA ARG A 836 15.38 -47.23 17.78
C ARG A 836 16.68 -46.55 18.18
N PRO A 837 16.67 -45.22 18.39
CA PRO A 837 17.77 -44.51 19.04
C PRO A 837 18.09 -45.15 20.39
N SER A 838 19.37 -45.46 20.66
CA SER A 838 19.78 -46.14 21.90
C SER A 838 20.78 -45.35 22.72
N HIS A 839 21.79 -44.77 22.06
CA HIS A 839 22.85 -43.99 22.71
C HIS A 839 23.25 -42.84 21.82
N SER A 840 23.70 -41.74 22.41
CA SER A 840 24.18 -40.57 21.70
C SER A 840 25.46 -40.01 22.32
N SER A 841 26.26 -39.29 21.54
CA SER A 841 27.47 -38.61 21.99
C SER A 841 27.67 -37.33 21.17
N SER A 842 28.30 -36.30 21.76
CA SER A 842 28.58 -35.03 21.10
C SER A 842 29.98 -34.54 21.48
N PHE A 843 30.75 -34.09 20.49
CA PHE A 843 32.11 -33.58 20.71
C PHE A 843 32.49 -32.52 19.66
N ARG A 844 33.43 -31.62 20.02
CA ARG A 844 33.88 -30.53 19.15
C ARG A 844 35.06 -30.99 18.28
N PHE A 845 34.77 -31.88 17.34
CA PHE A 845 35.69 -32.26 16.26
C PHE A 845 34.90 -32.41 14.96
N ALA A 846 34.92 -31.39 14.11
CA ALA A 846 33.98 -31.20 13.01
C ALA A 846 34.60 -30.40 11.85
N GLY A 847 33.77 -29.84 10.96
CA GLY A 847 34.25 -29.18 9.74
C GLY A 847 35.25 -28.04 9.98
N ASN A 848 35.08 -27.25 11.05
CA ASN A 848 35.97 -26.11 11.35
C ASN A 848 37.38 -26.54 11.76
N ASP A 849 37.59 -27.79 12.20
CA ASP A 849 38.92 -28.33 12.46
C ASP A 849 39.71 -28.58 11.15
N LEU A 850 39.01 -28.63 10.01
CA LEU A 850 39.60 -28.64 8.68
C LEU A 850 39.69 -27.24 8.08
N TRP A 851 38.59 -26.48 8.12
CA TRP A 851 38.43 -25.24 7.35
C TRP A 851 38.74 -23.96 8.14
N GLY A 852 38.84 -24.02 9.47
CA GLY A 852 39.02 -22.85 10.35
C GLY A 852 40.48 -22.49 10.64
N ASP A 853 40.66 -21.49 11.49
CA ASP A 853 41.98 -20.93 11.85
C ASP A 853 42.59 -21.56 13.11
N GLY A 854 42.24 -22.81 13.42
CA GLY A 854 42.65 -23.49 14.65
C GLY A 854 42.23 -22.73 15.93
N PHE A 855 43.06 -22.82 16.96
CA PHE A 855 42.95 -22.06 18.22
C PHE A 855 43.74 -20.72 18.11
N ALA A 856 43.46 -19.92 17.10
CA ALA A 856 44.03 -18.57 16.98
C ALA A 856 43.27 -17.59 17.90
N THR A 857 43.98 -16.93 18.82
CA THR A 857 43.45 -15.82 19.64
C THR A 857 43.13 -14.56 18.82
N VAL A 858 43.65 -14.48 17.59
CA VAL A 858 43.39 -13.39 16.63
C VAL A 858 42.65 -13.98 15.43
N LYS A 859 41.35 -13.69 15.31
CA LYS A 859 40.42 -14.25 14.30
C LYS A 859 40.72 -13.90 12.82
N THR A 860 41.89 -13.36 12.48
CA THR A 860 42.05 -12.54 11.26
C THR A 860 43.19 -12.91 10.33
N SER A 861 44.01 -13.93 10.61
CA SER A 861 45.14 -14.26 9.71
C SER A 861 44.72 -14.99 8.43
N LYS A 862 43.54 -15.64 8.41
CA LYS A 862 42.94 -16.33 7.25
C LYS A 862 43.92 -17.25 6.52
N ASP A 863 44.86 -17.85 7.24
CA ASP A 863 46.07 -18.52 6.73
C ASP A 863 45.98 -20.04 6.77
N ASN A 864 44.77 -20.61 6.89
CA ASN A 864 44.53 -22.04 6.73
C ASN A 864 45.00 -22.53 5.34
N GLY A 865 45.76 -23.63 5.29
CA GLY A 865 46.37 -24.12 4.05
C GLY A 865 45.37 -24.59 2.98
N LEU A 866 44.22 -25.14 3.38
CA LEU A 866 43.15 -25.55 2.45
C LEU A 866 42.43 -24.34 1.84
N LEU A 867 42.29 -23.25 2.61
CA LEU A 867 41.72 -22.00 2.11
C LEU A 867 42.69 -21.31 1.16
N GLN A 868 43.94 -21.10 1.58
CA GLN A 868 44.97 -20.40 0.81
C GLN A 868 45.16 -21.04 -0.56
N TYR A 869 45.24 -22.38 -0.62
CA TYR A 869 45.34 -23.10 -1.89
C TYR A 869 44.15 -22.86 -2.84
N GLY A 870 42.94 -22.74 -2.29
CA GLY A 870 41.73 -22.43 -3.06
C GLY A 870 41.69 -20.99 -3.57
N VAL A 871 41.96 -20.03 -2.68
CA VAL A 871 41.94 -18.60 -3.01
C VAL A 871 42.98 -18.28 -4.09
N ASP A 872 44.20 -18.81 -3.95
CA ASP A 872 45.27 -18.63 -4.95
C ASP A 872 44.86 -19.11 -6.35
N HIS A 873 44.07 -20.19 -6.42
CA HIS A 873 43.53 -20.69 -7.69
C HIS A 873 42.45 -19.77 -8.26
N VAL A 874 41.43 -19.45 -7.46
CA VAL A 874 40.29 -18.63 -7.89
C VAL A 874 40.75 -17.26 -8.39
N LEU A 875 41.77 -16.68 -7.78
CA LEU A 875 42.32 -15.39 -8.19
C LEU A 875 43.09 -15.45 -9.53
N ARG A 876 43.52 -16.63 -9.97
CA ARG A 876 44.36 -16.84 -11.17
C ARG A 876 43.61 -17.41 -12.39
N ILE A 877 42.41 -17.96 -12.23
CA ILE A 877 41.65 -18.55 -13.35
C ILE A 877 40.82 -17.52 -14.15
N PRO A 878 40.59 -17.75 -15.46
CA PRO A 878 39.59 -17.00 -16.21
C PRO A 878 38.17 -17.40 -15.77
N LEU A 879 37.30 -16.41 -15.57
CA LEU A 879 35.94 -16.60 -15.06
C LEU A 879 34.88 -16.11 -16.05
N THR A 880 33.70 -16.75 -16.04
CA THR A 880 32.48 -16.27 -16.68
C THR A 880 32.03 -14.93 -16.09
N GLU A 881 31.00 -14.28 -16.65
CA GLU A 881 30.45 -13.05 -16.07
C GLU A 881 29.94 -13.26 -14.64
N GLU A 882 29.19 -14.32 -14.41
CA GLU A 882 28.73 -14.74 -13.08
C GLU A 882 29.91 -15.06 -12.14
N GLY A 883 30.93 -15.79 -12.63
CA GLY A 883 32.13 -16.07 -11.85
C GLY A 883 32.89 -14.80 -11.44
N ARG A 884 32.94 -13.77 -12.30
CA ARG A 884 33.53 -12.47 -11.96
C ARG A 884 32.73 -11.74 -10.88
N GLU A 885 31.41 -11.89 -10.85
CA GLU A 885 30.56 -11.33 -9.79
C GLU A 885 30.83 -12.04 -8.45
N TYR A 886 30.84 -13.37 -8.43
CA TYR A 886 31.12 -14.15 -7.23
C TYR A 886 32.55 -13.95 -6.70
N ARG A 887 33.52 -13.73 -7.58
CA ARG A 887 34.87 -13.32 -7.18
C ARG A 887 34.87 -12.01 -6.40
N LYS A 888 34.05 -11.02 -6.76
CA LYS A 888 33.94 -9.76 -6.00
C LYS A 888 33.35 -10.00 -4.60
N PHE A 889 32.38 -10.90 -4.47
CA PHE A 889 31.85 -11.31 -3.17
C PHE A 889 32.93 -11.99 -2.32
N LEU A 890 33.74 -12.85 -2.93
CA LEU A 890 34.90 -13.48 -2.27
C LEU A 890 35.92 -12.44 -1.80
N GLU A 891 36.32 -11.51 -2.66
CA GLU A 891 37.26 -10.43 -2.32
C GLU A 891 36.73 -9.59 -1.15
N THR A 892 35.43 -9.24 -1.17
CA THR A 892 34.78 -8.51 -0.07
C THR A 892 34.75 -9.34 1.22
N ALA A 893 34.50 -10.64 1.13
CA ALA A 893 34.51 -11.53 2.29
C ALA A 893 35.92 -11.72 2.87
N LEU A 894 36.97 -11.77 2.03
CA LEU A 894 38.37 -11.85 2.47
C LEU A 894 38.78 -10.61 3.27
N ASP A 895 38.30 -9.43 2.87
CA ASP A 895 38.55 -8.18 3.58
C ASP A 895 37.68 -8.00 4.83
N ASN A 896 36.62 -8.80 4.98
CA ASN A 896 35.71 -8.71 6.12
C ASN A 896 36.39 -9.22 7.42
N PRO A 897 36.52 -8.40 8.47
CA PRO A 897 37.15 -8.79 9.73
C PRO A 897 36.28 -9.76 10.55
N ASP A 898 34.97 -9.84 10.29
CA ASP A 898 34.04 -10.73 10.99
C ASP A 898 34.07 -12.16 10.44
N PHE A 899 34.73 -12.37 9.30
CA PHE A 899 34.81 -13.68 8.63
C PHE A 899 36.14 -14.36 8.96
N ASN A 900 36.07 -15.63 9.38
CA ASN A 900 37.23 -16.52 9.55
C ASN A 900 37.44 -17.42 8.32
N SER A 901 38.49 -18.25 8.32
CA SER A 901 38.77 -19.14 7.19
C SER A 901 37.62 -20.08 6.82
N ALA A 902 36.91 -20.63 7.82
CA ALA A 902 35.80 -21.56 7.57
C ALA A 902 34.62 -20.85 6.89
N ASP A 903 34.41 -19.57 7.19
CA ASP A 903 33.38 -18.74 6.56
C ASP A 903 33.68 -18.53 5.08
N ILE A 904 34.93 -18.23 4.74
CA ILE A 904 35.39 -18.06 3.36
C ILE A 904 35.32 -19.38 2.59
N SER A 905 35.78 -20.49 3.19
CA SER A 905 35.66 -21.82 2.57
C SER A 905 34.19 -22.19 2.31
N SER A 906 33.28 -21.88 3.25
CA SER A 906 31.84 -22.08 3.04
C SER A 906 31.29 -21.27 1.86
N LEU A 907 31.79 -20.05 1.65
CA LEU A 907 31.42 -19.21 0.51
C LEU A 907 31.93 -19.83 -0.81
N LEU A 908 33.20 -20.25 -0.86
CA LEU A 908 33.79 -20.92 -2.01
C LEU A 908 33.00 -22.17 -2.43
N PHE A 909 32.61 -23.01 -1.47
CA PHE A 909 31.77 -24.18 -1.75
C PHE A 909 30.36 -23.82 -2.23
N SER A 910 29.83 -22.65 -1.86
CA SER A 910 28.50 -22.22 -2.28
C SER A 910 28.49 -21.76 -3.75
N TYR A 911 29.64 -21.33 -4.28
CA TYR A 911 29.85 -20.93 -5.67
C TYR A 911 30.78 -21.90 -6.42
N ASP A 912 30.86 -23.16 -5.97
CA ASP A 912 31.85 -24.14 -6.44
C ASP A 912 31.74 -24.41 -7.95
N LYS A 913 30.52 -24.35 -8.50
CA LYS A 913 30.27 -24.57 -9.93
C LYS A 913 30.95 -23.51 -10.80
N GLU A 914 31.02 -22.27 -10.34
CA GLU A 914 31.61 -21.15 -11.06
C GLU A 914 33.08 -20.90 -10.66
N LEU A 915 33.45 -21.22 -9.41
CA LEU A 915 34.80 -21.00 -8.85
C LEU A 915 35.72 -22.23 -8.89
N ASN A 916 35.19 -23.43 -9.18
CA ASN A 916 35.94 -24.70 -9.31
C ASN A 916 36.80 -25.07 -8.08
N TYR A 917 36.35 -24.73 -6.87
CA TYR A 917 37.12 -24.93 -5.64
C TYR A 917 37.34 -26.41 -5.29
N SER A 918 36.29 -27.25 -5.32
CA SER A 918 36.36 -28.67 -5.02
C SER A 918 37.29 -29.42 -5.99
N SER A 919 37.19 -29.11 -7.29
CA SER A 919 38.07 -29.72 -8.29
C SER A 919 39.54 -29.37 -8.06
N GLN A 920 39.80 -28.16 -7.58
CA GLN A 920 41.16 -27.74 -7.25
C GLN A 920 41.69 -28.46 -6.01
N LEU A 921 40.88 -28.58 -4.95
CA LEU A 921 41.27 -29.34 -3.75
C LEU A 921 41.62 -30.81 -4.06
N LEU A 922 40.97 -31.42 -5.06
CA LEU A 922 41.31 -32.79 -5.48
C LEU A 922 42.73 -32.93 -6.04
N GLN A 923 43.31 -31.85 -6.57
CA GLN A 923 44.68 -31.80 -7.11
C GLN A 923 45.74 -31.60 -6.00
N ALA A 924 45.34 -31.13 -4.82
CA ALA A 924 46.23 -30.87 -3.70
C ALA A 924 46.62 -32.16 -2.95
N ARG A 925 47.44 -33.02 -3.60
CA ARG A 925 47.78 -34.37 -3.13
C ARG A 925 48.30 -34.42 -1.69
N GLN A 926 49.11 -33.43 -1.27
CA GLN A 926 49.60 -33.33 0.11
C GLN A 926 48.50 -32.93 1.09
N LEU A 927 47.72 -31.88 0.76
CA LEU A 927 46.65 -31.35 1.63
C LEU A 927 45.48 -32.33 1.82
N ARG A 928 45.29 -33.31 0.91
CA ARG A 928 44.29 -34.38 1.10
C ARG A 928 44.53 -35.22 2.35
N LEU A 929 45.76 -35.21 2.91
CA LEU A 929 46.05 -35.84 4.20
C LEU A 929 45.13 -35.33 5.32
N MET A 930 44.73 -34.06 5.26
CA MET A 930 43.83 -33.47 6.27
C MET A 930 42.51 -34.22 6.36
N PHE A 931 41.92 -34.54 5.20
CA PHE A 931 40.68 -35.32 5.11
C PHE A 931 40.87 -36.76 5.61
N TYR A 932 42.03 -37.37 5.30
CA TYR A 932 42.37 -38.72 5.72
C TYR A 932 42.48 -38.83 7.24
N LEU A 933 43.27 -37.95 7.87
CA LEU A 933 43.48 -37.94 9.33
C LEU A 933 42.19 -37.63 10.09
N HIS A 934 41.43 -36.62 9.64
CA HIS A 934 40.18 -36.25 10.30
C HIS A 934 39.14 -37.37 10.22
N PHE A 935 38.93 -37.97 9.04
CA PHE A 935 37.99 -39.09 8.89
C PHE A 935 38.47 -40.32 9.66
N GLY A 936 39.76 -40.64 9.61
CA GLY A 936 40.34 -41.78 10.31
C GLY A 936 40.20 -41.67 11.82
N ALA A 937 40.53 -40.51 12.41
CA ALA A 937 40.36 -40.26 13.84
C ALA A 937 38.90 -40.38 14.29
N LEU A 938 37.97 -39.90 13.46
CA LEU A 938 36.54 -40.06 13.72
C LEU A 938 36.11 -41.54 13.70
N MET A 939 36.53 -42.31 12.69
CA MET A 939 36.20 -43.75 12.61
C MET A 939 36.83 -44.56 13.74
N TYR A 940 38.07 -44.22 14.13
CA TYR A 940 38.76 -44.83 15.27
C TYR A 940 37.96 -44.63 16.55
N HIS A 941 37.52 -43.39 16.82
CA HIS A 941 36.71 -43.10 18.00
C HIS A 941 35.34 -43.80 17.97
N LEU A 942 34.66 -43.85 16.82
CA LEU A 942 33.39 -44.59 16.69
C LEU A 942 33.58 -46.09 16.92
N ALA A 943 34.68 -46.67 16.45
CA ALA A 943 34.99 -48.07 16.70
C ALA A 943 35.28 -48.34 18.18
N GLN A 944 35.96 -47.42 18.87
CA GLN A 944 36.15 -47.49 20.33
C GLN A 944 34.81 -47.47 21.06
N LEU A 945 33.87 -46.59 20.67
CA LEU A 945 32.53 -46.54 21.25
C LEU A 945 31.75 -47.84 21.03
N VAL A 946 31.80 -48.42 19.83
CA VAL A 946 31.14 -49.70 19.53
C VAL A 946 31.70 -50.83 20.40
N GLN A 947 33.02 -50.88 20.57
CA GLN A 947 33.69 -51.87 21.40
C GLN A 947 33.34 -51.71 22.89
N GLN A 948 33.43 -50.49 23.41
CA GLN A 948 33.25 -50.20 24.84
C GLN A 948 31.79 -50.35 25.29
N LEU A 949 30.82 -50.10 24.40
CA LEU A 949 29.39 -50.28 24.68
C LEU A 949 28.90 -51.72 24.46
N GLU A 950 29.78 -52.61 24.00
CA GLU A 950 29.45 -54.00 23.67
C GLU A 950 28.27 -54.12 22.67
N VAL A 951 28.14 -53.17 21.75
CA VAL A 951 27.09 -53.17 20.73
C VAL A 951 27.55 -53.89 19.46
N LYS A 952 26.62 -54.56 18.77
CA LYS A 952 26.92 -55.24 17.51
C LYS A 952 27.42 -54.25 16.46
N MET A 953 28.41 -54.69 15.68
CA MET A 953 28.97 -53.93 14.55
C MET A 953 27.88 -53.35 13.63
N PRO A 954 27.96 -52.06 13.27
CA PRO A 954 26.94 -51.42 12.46
C PRO A 954 26.99 -51.95 11.02
N ARG A 955 25.82 -52.11 10.39
CA ARG A 955 25.71 -52.30 8.94
C ARG A 955 25.86 -50.98 8.20
N TYR A 956 25.36 -49.90 8.78
CA TYR A 956 25.35 -48.60 8.14
C TYR A 956 26.03 -47.57 9.04
N ILE A 957 26.85 -46.71 8.44
CA ILE A 957 27.21 -45.43 9.04
C ILE A 957 26.72 -44.35 8.09
N SER A 958 25.72 -43.59 8.51
CA SER A 958 25.19 -42.46 7.75
C SER A 958 25.83 -41.16 8.23
N PHE A 959 26.26 -40.33 7.30
CA PHE A 959 26.83 -39.03 7.58
C PHE A 959 25.88 -37.93 7.13
N SER A 960 25.54 -37.04 8.07
CA SER A 960 24.85 -35.78 7.84
C SER A 960 25.73 -34.58 8.24
N GLY A 961 25.16 -33.38 8.20
CA GLY A 961 25.86 -32.12 8.44
C GLY A 961 26.77 -31.70 7.28
N ARG A 962 26.87 -30.38 7.02
CA ARG A 962 27.70 -29.85 5.91
C ARG A 962 29.19 -30.18 6.08
N GLY A 963 29.65 -30.37 7.31
CA GLY A 963 31.02 -30.78 7.61
C GLY A 963 31.34 -32.17 7.08
N SER A 964 30.36 -33.03 6.78
CA SER A 964 30.63 -34.36 6.20
C SER A 964 30.96 -34.34 4.71
N LEU A 965 30.70 -33.23 4.00
CA LEU A 965 30.85 -33.16 2.55
C LEU A 965 32.31 -33.35 2.07
N TYR A 966 33.30 -33.12 2.93
CA TYR A 966 34.71 -33.40 2.59
C TYR A 966 34.95 -34.89 2.31
N ILE A 967 34.08 -35.80 2.78
CA ILE A 967 34.19 -37.24 2.49
C ILE A 967 34.15 -37.49 0.98
N LYS A 968 33.40 -36.69 0.20
CA LYS A 968 33.43 -36.75 -1.28
C LYS A 968 34.78 -36.34 -1.86
N LEU A 969 35.46 -35.38 -1.22
CA LEU A 969 36.81 -34.97 -1.61
C LEU A 969 37.82 -36.09 -1.31
N LEU A 970 37.68 -36.75 -0.15
CA LEU A 970 38.49 -37.89 0.25
C LEU A 970 38.34 -39.07 -0.71
N SER A 971 37.11 -39.42 -1.11
CA SER A 971 36.83 -40.46 -2.11
C SER A 971 37.10 -40.06 -3.56
N ALA A 972 37.44 -38.79 -3.82
CA ALA A 972 37.56 -38.22 -5.16
C ALA A 972 36.28 -38.38 -6.03
N GLY A 973 35.10 -38.30 -5.41
CA GLY A 973 33.81 -38.37 -6.09
C GLY A 973 32.75 -39.16 -5.31
N ASN A 974 31.67 -39.57 -6.00
CA ASN A 974 30.52 -40.23 -5.37
C ASN A 974 30.74 -41.72 -5.01
N ASN A 975 31.80 -42.35 -5.52
CA ASN A 975 32.11 -43.74 -5.17
C ASN A 975 32.88 -43.80 -3.85
N LEU A 976 32.21 -44.20 -2.78
CA LEU A 976 32.79 -44.27 -1.44
C LEU A 976 33.60 -45.55 -1.17
N SER A 977 33.77 -46.46 -2.13
CA SER A 977 34.34 -47.80 -1.90
C SER A 977 35.72 -47.81 -1.20
N ASN A 978 36.59 -46.84 -1.54
CA ASN A 978 37.92 -46.75 -0.92
C ASN A 978 37.83 -46.25 0.53
N VAL A 979 36.92 -45.33 0.80
CA VAL A 979 36.65 -44.80 2.15
C VAL A 979 35.93 -45.85 3.00
N GLU A 980 35.03 -46.64 2.40
CA GLU A 980 34.39 -47.80 3.06
C GLU A 980 35.42 -48.85 3.47
N ARG A 981 36.38 -49.16 2.60
CA ARG A 981 37.48 -50.08 2.92
C ARG A 981 38.34 -49.56 4.06
N TYR A 982 38.64 -48.26 4.05
CA TYR A 982 39.39 -47.60 5.10
C TYR A 982 38.65 -47.65 6.45
N ALA A 983 37.36 -47.32 6.48
CA ALA A 983 36.53 -47.44 7.68
C ALA A 983 36.46 -48.89 8.19
N LYS A 984 36.26 -49.87 7.30
CA LYS A 984 36.26 -51.30 7.67
C LYS A 984 37.56 -51.74 8.34
N ALA A 985 38.70 -51.35 7.76
CA ALA A 985 40.02 -51.70 8.30
C ALA A 985 40.23 -51.11 9.70
N ILE A 986 39.84 -49.85 9.92
CA ILE A 986 39.91 -49.21 11.24
C ILE A 986 39.02 -49.94 12.25
N PHE A 987 37.75 -50.20 11.90
CA PHE A 987 36.83 -50.90 12.80
C PHE A 987 37.32 -52.31 13.15
N GLN A 988 37.85 -53.05 12.18
CA GLN A 988 38.41 -54.38 12.40
C GLN A 988 39.61 -54.35 13.35
N LYS A 989 40.52 -53.39 13.16
CA LYS A 989 41.72 -53.24 14.01
C LYS A 989 41.39 -52.83 15.45
N VAL A 990 40.42 -51.93 15.62
CA VAL A 990 40.04 -51.43 16.95
C VAL A 990 39.18 -52.45 17.70
N THR A 991 38.14 -52.99 17.06
CA THR A 991 37.16 -53.88 17.73
C THR A 991 37.59 -55.35 17.81
N GLY A 992 38.53 -55.77 16.95
CA GLY A 992 38.89 -57.17 16.74
C GLY A 992 37.83 -57.99 16.00
N GLN A 993 36.75 -57.36 15.52
CA GLN A 993 35.63 -58.01 14.83
C GLN A 993 35.55 -57.56 13.37
N GLU A 994 35.26 -58.49 12.47
CA GLU A 994 34.98 -58.18 11.06
C GLU A 994 33.65 -57.43 10.93
N PRO A 995 33.61 -56.25 10.27
CA PRO A 995 32.37 -55.59 9.91
C PRO A 995 31.49 -56.47 9.00
N PRO A 996 30.15 -56.32 9.01
CA PRO A 996 29.26 -57.07 8.13
C PRO A 996 29.66 -56.97 6.65
N ALA A 997 29.49 -58.06 5.89
CA ALA A 997 29.83 -58.08 4.46
C ALA A 997 29.12 -56.97 3.65
N ASN A 998 27.88 -56.64 4.06
CA ASN A 998 27.04 -55.59 3.48
C ASN A 998 27.19 -54.22 4.19
N PHE A 999 28.29 -53.99 4.93
CA PHE A 999 28.59 -52.69 5.54
C PHE A 999 28.67 -51.60 4.47
N LYS A 1000 28.04 -50.45 4.74
CA LYS A 1000 27.95 -49.34 3.79
C LYS A 1000 28.06 -47.98 4.48
N LEU A 1001 28.81 -47.08 3.86
CA LEU A 1001 28.79 -45.67 4.23
C LEU A 1001 27.70 -44.95 3.40
N VAL A 1002 26.87 -44.17 4.07
CA VAL A 1002 25.79 -43.39 3.43
C VAL A 1002 26.07 -41.92 3.65
N LEU A 1003 26.51 -41.23 2.61
CA LEU A 1003 26.71 -39.79 2.65
C LEU A 1003 25.49 -39.07 2.07
N VAL A 1004 24.97 -38.11 2.81
CA VAL A 1004 23.84 -37.29 2.36
C VAL A 1004 24.33 -36.17 1.42
N ASP A 1005 23.68 -36.01 0.26
CA ASP A 1005 24.05 -34.97 -0.72
C ASP A 1005 23.82 -33.55 -0.20
N ASN A 1006 22.65 -33.29 0.41
CA ASN A 1006 22.27 -32.00 0.99
C ASN A 1006 21.89 -32.16 2.47
N PRO A 1007 22.86 -32.14 3.40
CA PRO A 1007 22.58 -32.58 4.77
C PRO A 1007 21.57 -31.72 5.54
N LYS A 1008 21.61 -30.38 5.36
CA LYS A 1008 20.63 -29.46 5.97
C LYS A 1008 19.21 -29.68 5.47
N GLN A 1009 19.05 -30.09 4.21
CA GLN A 1009 17.74 -30.46 3.66
C GLN A 1009 17.23 -31.74 4.32
N VAL A 1010 18.10 -32.74 4.51
CA VAL A 1010 17.69 -34.03 5.08
C VAL A 1010 17.26 -33.93 6.54
N THR A 1011 17.94 -33.12 7.36
CA THR A 1011 17.51 -32.84 8.75
C THR A 1011 16.12 -32.19 8.76
N ALA A 1012 15.92 -31.12 8.00
CA ALA A 1012 14.62 -30.43 7.93
C ALA A 1012 13.51 -31.33 7.34
N ASN A 1013 13.79 -32.05 6.24
CA ASN A 1013 12.84 -32.97 5.61
C ASN A 1013 12.45 -34.10 6.58
N GLY A 1014 13.41 -34.63 7.33
CA GLY A 1014 13.19 -35.62 8.37
C GLY A 1014 12.25 -35.10 9.46
N GLY A 1015 12.49 -33.89 9.97
CA GLY A 1015 11.61 -33.26 10.96
C GLY A 1015 10.20 -32.96 10.44
N ALA A 1016 10.07 -32.52 9.18
CA ALA A 1016 8.78 -32.29 8.54
C ALA A 1016 7.95 -33.59 8.40
N MET A 1017 8.61 -34.74 8.34
CA MET A 1017 7.99 -36.07 8.27
C MET A 1017 7.84 -36.79 9.63
N ALA A 1018 8.64 -36.44 10.64
CA ALA A 1018 8.79 -37.22 11.87
C ALA A 1018 7.52 -37.26 12.75
N LEU A 1019 6.64 -36.26 12.62
CA LEU A 1019 5.43 -36.12 13.46
C LEU A 1019 4.31 -37.14 13.17
N GLU A 1020 4.48 -38.02 12.19
CA GLU A 1020 3.48 -39.02 11.82
C GLU A 1020 3.91 -40.43 12.20
N GLY A 1021 3.22 -41.03 13.17
CA GLY A 1021 3.37 -42.43 13.57
C GLY A 1021 4.56 -42.75 14.48
N THR A 1022 5.31 -41.74 14.93
CA THR A 1022 6.48 -41.89 15.82
C THR A 1022 6.14 -41.45 17.25
N ASP A 1023 6.59 -42.20 18.26
CA ASP A 1023 6.54 -41.74 19.66
C ASP A 1023 7.50 -40.55 19.84
N LEU A 1024 7.01 -39.43 20.37
CA LEU A 1024 7.81 -38.23 20.65
C LEU A 1024 8.94 -38.52 21.65
N ASN A 1025 8.80 -39.52 22.51
CA ASN A 1025 9.87 -39.91 23.43
C ASN A 1025 11.10 -40.46 22.68
N ASP A 1026 10.88 -41.25 21.63
CA ASP A 1026 11.95 -41.79 20.78
C ASP A 1026 12.69 -40.67 20.00
N LEU A 1027 12.11 -39.47 19.93
CA LEU A 1027 12.69 -38.30 19.27
C LEU A 1027 13.41 -37.33 20.21
N THR A 1028 13.25 -37.49 21.54
CA THR A 1028 13.62 -36.45 22.51
C THR A 1028 14.42 -36.95 23.72
N ASN A 1029 14.25 -38.21 24.15
CA ASN A 1029 14.85 -38.76 25.37
C ASN A 1029 15.88 -39.85 25.06
N ILE A 1030 17.06 -39.43 24.58
CA ILE A 1030 18.14 -40.35 24.19
C ILE A 1030 19.31 -40.20 25.19
N PRO A 1031 19.81 -41.30 25.78
CA PRO A 1031 20.97 -41.25 26.67
C PRO A 1031 22.19 -40.59 26.00
N ILE A 1032 22.79 -39.61 26.68
CA ILE A 1032 24.00 -38.90 26.22
C ILE A 1032 25.22 -39.47 26.95
N MET A 1033 26.17 -39.97 26.18
CA MET A 1033 27.45 -40.50 26.64
C MET A 1033 28.52 -39.41 26.59
N LYS A 1034 29.42 -39.42 27.58
CA LYS A 1034 30.54 -38.47 27.68
C LYS A 1034 31.85 -39.24 27.87
N PRO A 1035 32.35 -39.89 26.80
CA PRO A 1035 33.59 -40.65 26.86
C PRO A 1035 34.77 -39.73 27.22
N THR A 1036 35.71 -40.19 28.04
CA THR A 1036 36.90 -39.42 28.43
C THR A 1036 37.89 -39.30 27.29
N GLY A 1037 38.03 -40.36 26.50
CA GLY A 1037 39.09 -40.52 25.52
C GLY A 1037 40.35 -41.21 26.05
N SER A 1038 40.32 -41.75 27.27
CA SER A 1038 41.43 -42.54 27.84
C SER A 1038 41.70 -43.82 27.02
N ALA A 1039 42.97 -44.23 26.93
CA ALA A 1039 43.38 -45.54 26.42
C ALA A 1039 42.96 -46.70 27.37
N ASN A 1040 42.67 -46.41 28.65
CA ASN A 1040 42.21 -47.39 29.63
C ASN A 1040 40.70 -47.66 29.45
N PRO A 1041 40.28 -48.89 29.11
CA PRO A 1041 38.87 -49.21 28.89
C PRO A 1041 37.94 -48.94 30.09
N GLN A 1042 38.47 -49.03 31.32
CA GLN A 1042 37.68 -48.80 32.54
C GLN A 1042 37.27 -47.32 32.72
N ASP A 1043 38.11 -46.42 32.24
CA ASP A 1043 37.92 -44.97 32.38
C ASP A 1043 37.35 -44.34 31.11
N ALA A 1044 37.33 -45.06 29.99
CA ALA A 1044 37.02 -44.53 28.67
C ALA A 1044 35.58 -44.01 28.49
N LEU A 1045 34.59 -44.59 29.18
CA LEU A 1045 33.18 -44.17 29.10
C LEU A 1045 32.71 -43.29 30.28
N THR A 1046 33.57 -43.07 31.28
CA THR A 1046 33.19 -42.42 32.54
C THR A 1046 33.26 -40.89 32.42
N PRO A 1047 32.19 -40.13 32.68
CA PRO A 1047 32.28 -38.67 32.66
C PRO A 1047 33.29 -38.18 33.71
N VAL A 1048 34.17 -37.25 33.33
CA VAL A 1048 35.22 -36.70 34.21
C VAL A 1048 34.97 -35.23 34.51
N THR A 1049 35.17 -34.81 35.75
CA THR A 1049 35.14 -33.40 36.16
C THR A 1049 36.53 -32.78 36.12
N LYS A 1050 36.61 -31.45 36.19
CA LYS A 1050 37.87 -30.70 36.22
C LYS A 1050 38.88 -31.21 37.26
N THR A 1051 38.40 -31.61 38.44
CA THR A 1051 39.26 -32.10 39.53
C THR A 1051 39.78 -33.52 39.31
N GLN A 1052 39.15 -34.28 38.40
CA GLN A 1052 39.54 -35.64 38.05
C GLN A 1052 40.55 -35.69 36.89
N ILE A 1053 40.91 -34.54 36.30
CA ILE A 1053 41.89 -34.46 35.20
C ILE A 1053 43.32 -34.48 35.76
N THR A 1054 43.81 -35.68 36.07
CA THR A 1054 45.17 -35.91 36.58
C THR A 1054 46.23 -35.90 35.48
N GLY A 1055 47.52 -35.85 35.85
CA GLY A 1055 48.62 -36.03 34.90
C GLY A 1055 48.60 -37.39 34.21
N GLU A 1056 48.17 -38.45 34.92
CA GLU A 1056 48.00 -39.80 34.38
C GLU A 1056 46.92 -39.83 33.30
N LEU A 1057 45.72 -39.28 33.58
CA LEU A 1057 44.64 -39.24 32.60
C LEU A 1057 45.02 -38.43 31.35
N ARG A 1058 45.75 -37.32 31.53
CA ARG A 1058 46.28 -36.53 30.40
C ARG A 1058 47.21 -37.37 29.53
N GLN A 1059 48.08 -38.17 30.14
CA GLN A 1059 48.98 -39.05 29.42
C GLN A 1059 48.21 -40.18 28.71
N GLU A 1060 47.22 -40.78 29.35
CA GLU A 1060 46.38 -41.83 28.73
C GLU A 1060 45.61 -41.32 27.50
N VAL A 1061 45.13 -40.07 27.53
CA VAL A 1061 44.50 -39.43 26.37
C VAL A 1061 45.51 -39.23 25.25
N MET A 1062 46.70 -38.70 25.57
CA MET A 1062 47.78 -38.50 24.60
C MET A 1062 48.24 -39.82 23.98
N ASP A 1063 48.39 -40.87 24.78
CA ASP A 1063 48.74 -42.22 24.32
C ASP A 1063 47.65 -42.76 23.38
N ASN A 1064 46.36 -42.57 23.69
CA ASN A 1064 45.27 -42.97 22.81
C ASN A 1064 45.32 -42.25 21.46
N VAL A 1065 45.60 -40.94 21.44
CA VAL A 1065 45.73 -40.17 20.19
C VAL A 1065 46.97 -40.60 19.40
N MET A 1066 48.09 -40.87 20.06
CA MET A 1066 49.29 -41.39 19.40
C MET A 1066 49.04 -42.79 18.81
N ASN A 1067 48.38 -43.69 19.54
CA ASN A 1067 47.97 -45.00 19.02
C ASN A 1067 47.10 -44.88 17.77
N CYS A 1068 46.16 -43.91 17.76
CA CYS A 1068 45.39 -43.60 16.57
C CYS A 1068 46.29 -43.15 15.41
N LEU A 1069 47.17 -42.17 15.62
CA LEU A 1069 48.03 -41.65 14.55
C LEU A 1069 49.00 -42.69 13.99
N GLU A 1070 49.61 -43.51 14.86
CA GLU A 1070 50.47 -44.63 14.47
C GLU A 1070 49.68 -45.67 13.66
N MET A 1071 48.45 -45.99 14.07
CA MET A 1071 47.56 -46.85 13.27
C MET A 1071 47.26 -46.25 11.89
N LEU A 1072 46.98 -44.94 11.82
CA LEU A 1072 46.61 -44.31 10.55
C LEU A 1072 47.79 -44.12 9.59
N LEU A 1073 49.01 -43.90 10.12
CA LEU A 1073 50.18 -43.52 9.33
C LEU A 1073 51.23 -44.63 9.16
N ASP A 1074 51.28 -45.62 10.05
CA ASP A 1074 52.33 -46.65 10.08
C ASP A 1074 51.81 -48.11 10.01
N ASP A 1075 50.55 -48.39 10.36
CA ASP A 1075 50.03 -49.77 10.30
C ASP A 1075 50.04 -50.33 8.86
N PRO A 1076 50.52 -51.58 8.67
CA PRO A 1076 50.74 -52.16 7.34
C PRO A 1076 49.45 -52.41 6.53
N ASP A 1077 48.29 -52.51 7.18
CA ASP A 1077 47.00 -52.73 6.51
C ASP A 1077 46.27 -51.41 6.23
N ILE A 1078 46.57 -50.36 7.00
CA ILE A 1078 45.88 -49.06 6.94
C ILE A 1078 46.69 -48.02 6.17
N SER A 1079 47.97 -47.81 6.50
CA SER A 1079 48.82 -46.79 5.90
C SER A 1079 48.87 -46.84 4.35
N PRO A 1080 48.95 -48.02 3.70
CA PRO A 1080 48.94 -48.10 2.23
C PRO A 1080 47.65 -47.55 1.57
N LEU A 1081 46.53 -47.48 2.30
CA LEU A 1081 45.26 -46.98 1.77
C LEU A 1081 45.30 -45.47 1.48
N MET A 1082 46.23 -44.71 2.05
CA MET A 1082 46.45 -43.29 1.74
C MET A 1082 46.59 -43.05 0.22
N ARG A 1083 47.37 -43.90 -0.46
CA ARG A 1083 47.55 -43.81 -1.92
C ARG A 1083 46.26 -44.01 -2.69
N SER A 1084 45.39 -44.92 -2.22
CA SER A 1084 44.08 -45.18 -2.84
C SER A 1084 43.10 -44.02 -2.71
N MET A 1085 43.35 -43.12 -1.75
CA MET A 1085 42.61 -41.87 -1.53
C MET A 1085 43.37 -40.64 -2.07
N GLY A 1086 44.42 -40.86 -2.86
CA GLY A 1086 45.16 -39.80 -3.54
C GLY A 1086 45.98 -38.91 -2.61
N VAL A 1087 46.36 -39.42 -1.43
CA VAL A 1087 47.23 -38.73 -0.48
C VAL A 1087 48.69 -39.08 -0.78
N GLU A 1088 49.53 -38.06 -0.96
CA GLU A 1088 50.96 -38.21 -1.24
C GLU A 1088 51.78 -37.42 -0.23
N VAL A 1089 52.24 -38.08 0.82
CA VAL A 1089 53.06 -37.51 1.90
C VAL A 1089 54.07 -38.55 2.37
N ASP A 1090 55.09 -38.10 3.10
CA ASP A 1090 55.94 -38.98 3.92
C ASP A 1090 55.26 -39.19 5.29
N PRO A 1091 54.72 -40.40 5.57
CA PRO A 1091 53.96 -40.64 6.80
C PRO A 1091 54.78 -40.47 8.07
N MET A 1092 56.08 -40.76 8.03
CA MET A 1092 56.95 -40.65 9.20
C MET A 1092 57.23 -39.18 9.53
N ARG A 1093 57.46 -38.36 8.50
CA ARG A 1093 57.60 -36.90 8.69
C ARG A 1093 56.33 -36.28 9.25
N VAL A 1094 55.16 -36.75 8.82
CA VAL A 1094 53.87 -36.31 9.39
C VAL A 1094 53.75 -36.74 10.85
N LEU A 1095 54.10 -37.98 11.18
CA LEU A 1095 54.03 -38.50 12.54
C LEU A 1095 54.97 -37.72 13.48
N ASP A 1096 56.20 -37.43 13.05
CA ASP A 1096 57.15 -36.59 13.77
C ASP A 1096 56.61 -35.17 14.00
N PHE A 1097 56.01 -34.56 12.96
CA PHE A 1097 55.37 -33.26 13.08
C PHE A 1097 54.24 -33.27 14.12
N MET A 1098 53.35 -34.27 14.06
CA MET A 1098 52.25 -34.39 15.02
C MET A 1098 52.79 -34.59 16.44
N ARG A 1099 53.79 -35.45 16.63
CA ARG A 1099 54.41 -35.73 17.95
C ARG A 1099 54.93 -34.47 18.63
N VAL A 1100 55.50 -33.52 17.87
CA VAL A 1100 56.00 -32.24 18.39
C VAL A 1100 54.86 -31.26 18.75
N ASN A 1101 53.72 -31.30 18.04
CA ASN A 1101 52.68 -30.28 18.16
C ASN A 1101 51.45 -30.69 18.99
N LEU A 1102 51.26 -31.99 19.29
CA LEU A 1102 50.05 -32.49 19.98
C LEU A 1102 49.95 -31.99 21.42
N GLN A 1103 51.07 -31.96 22.16
CA GLN A 1103 51.06 -31.60 23.58
C GLN A 1103 50.63 -30.14 23.81
N ASP A 1104 51.14 -29.23 22.99
CA ASP A 1104 50.79 -27.81 23.05
C ASP A 1104 49.32 -27.60 22.67
N SER A 1105 48.87 -28.26 21.59
CA SER A 1105 47.48 -28.28 21.16
C SER A 1105 46.55 -28.78 22.27
N TYR A 1106 46.88 -29.91 22.91
CA TYR A 1106 46.09 -30.46 23.99
C TYR A 1106 45.97 -29.50 25.17
N THR A 1107 47.09 -28.93 25.61
CA THR A 1107 47.14 -28.00 26.75
C THR A 1107 46.31 -26.76 26.47
N MET A 1108 46.44 -26.16 25.28
CA MET A 1108 45.70 -24.96 24.89
C MET A 1108 44.18 -25.20 24.90
N ILE A 1109 43.71 -26.27 24.27
CA ILE A 1109 42.27 -26.58 24.18
C ILE A 1109 41.70 -26.97 25.54
N LEU A 1110 42.45 -27.78 26.31
CA LEU A 1110 42.00 -28.24 27.62
C LEU A 1110 41.86 -27.07 28.59
N GLU A 1111 42.83 -26.17 28.66
CA GLU A 1111 42.80 -25.00 29.53
C GLU A 1111 41.60 -24.09 29.22
N ASP A 1112 41.30 -23.87 27.94
CA ASP A 1112 40.13 -23.10 27.52
C ASP A 1112 38.83 -23.78 27.92
N THR A 1113 38.74 -25.09 27.69
CA THR A 1113 37.55 -25.90 28.02
C THR A 1113 37.25 -25.88 29.52
N VAL A 1114 38.29 -25.96 30.39
CA VAL A 1114 38.10 -25.98 31.85
C VAL A 1114 38.00 -24.59 32.49
N ARG A 1115 38.31 -23.51 31.75
CA ARG A 1115 38.21 -22.12 32.25
C ARG A 1115 36.76 -21.74 32.56
N GLY A 1116 35.79 -22.30 31.84
CA GLY A 1116 34.35 -22.08 32.04
C GLY A 1116 33.65 -23.06 32.98
N LEU A 1117 34.36 -24.08 33.51
CA LEU A 1117 33.77 -25.16 34.31
C LEU A 1117 34.03 -25.02 35.80
N THR A 1118 33.01 -25.31 36.61
CA THR A 1118 33.16 -25.51 38.05
C THR A 1118 33.77 -26.88 38.37
N ASP A 1119 34.33 -27.04 39.58
CA ASP A 1119 35.04 -28.27 39.99
C ASP A 1119 34.17 -29.54 40.00
N ARG A 1120 32.84 -29.39 40.01
CA ARG A 1120 31.85 -30.47 40.05
C ARG A 1120 31.20 -30.74 38.70
N GLU A 1121 31.35 -29.85 37.72
CA GLU A 1121 30.79 -30.05 36.40
C GLU A 1121 31.65 -31.04 35.61
N PRO A 1122 31.02 -32.07 34.99
CA PRO A 1122 31.74 -32.94 34.09
C PRO A 1122 32.06 -32.22 32.79
N LEU A 1123 33.17 -32.57 32.16
CA LEU A 1123 33.49 -32.17 30.80
C LEU A 1123 32.31 -32.49 29.87
N HIS A 1124 32.02 -31.58 28.95
CA HIS A 1124 30.89 -31.70 28.02
C HIS A 1124 31.22 -32.54 26.78
N GLU A 1125 32.50 -32.87 26.56
CA GLU A 1125 33.01 -33.60 25.39
C GLU A 1125 34.22 -34.47 25.76
N THR A 1126 34.61 -35.35 24.83
CA THR A 1126 35.81 -36.19 24.97
C THR A 1126 37.10 -35.39 24.84
N MET A 1127 38.11 -35.75 25.62
CA MET A 1127 39.45 -35.16 25.49
C MET A 1127 40.22 -35.74 24.30
N PHE A 1128 39.78 -36.86 23.72
CA PHE A 1128 40.46 -37.55 22.61
C PHE A 1128 40.78 -36.64 21.42
N PHE A 1129 39.88 -35.73 21.04
CA PHE A 1129 40.09 -34.87 19.88
C PHE A 1129 40.86 -33.58 20.18
N MET A 1130 41.01 -33.20 21.46
CA MET A 1130 41.64 -31.94 21.86
C MET A 1130 43.08 -31.81 21.34
N PRO A 1131 43.94 -32.84 21.40
CA PRO A 1131 45.28 -32.75 20.84
C PRO A 1131 45.30 -32.50 19.32
N LEU A 1132 44.28 -32.92 18.57
CA LEU A 1132 44.29 -32.82 17.11
C LEU A 1132 43.92 -31.42 16.56
N LYS A 1133 43.19 -30.60 17.32
CA LYS A 1133 42.56 -29.38 16.79
C LYS A 1133 43.56 -28.36 16.25
N GLN A 1134 44.49 -27.89 17.10
CA GLN A 1134 45.51 -26.93 16.68
C GLN A 1134 46.59 -27.58 15.81
N SER A 1135 46.93 -28.84 16.08
CA SER A 1135 47.96 -29.56 15.33
C SER A 1135 47.56 -29.77 13.86
N LEU A 1136 46.30 -30.09 13.57
CA LEU A 1136 45.79 -30.22 12.19
C LEU A 1136 45.85 -28.88 11.45
N TYR A 1137 45.46 -27.78 12.11
CA TYR A 1137 45.57 -26.45 11.51
C TYR A 1137 47.02 -26.09 11.15
N LEU A 1138 47.97 -26.29 12.07
CA LEU A 1138 49.40 -26.06 11.81
C LEU A 1138 49.94 -26.96 10.70
N LEU A 1139 49.53 -28.23 10.68
CA LEU A 1139 49.91 -29.18 9.63
C LEU A 1139 49.41 -28.72 8.26
N SER A 1140 48.19 -28.19 8.16
CA SER A 1140 47.64 -27.67 6.90
C SER A 1140 48.52 -26.58 6.29
N LYS A 1141 49.09 -25.70 7.14
CA LYS A 1141 49.98 -24.61 6.71
C LYS A 1141 51.31 -25.13 6.18
N GLU A 1142 51.91 -26.07 6.91
CA GLU A 1142 53.15 -26.73 6.53
C GLU A 1142 53.00 -27.44 5.17
N LEU A 1143 51.90 -28.19 4.99
CA LEU A 1143 51.61 -28.90 3.74
C LEU A 1143 51.35 -27.95 2.57
N TYR A 1144 50.68 -26.82 2.80
CA TYR A 1144 50.47 -25.81 1.76
C TYR A 1144 51.80 -25.21 1.27
N GLN A 1145 52.72 -24.89 2.19
CA GLN A 1145 54.04 -24.37 1.84
C GLN A 1145 54.85 -25.38 1.01
N GLN A 1146 54.82 -26.65 1.40
CA GLN A 1146 55.47 -27.74 0.65
C GLN A 1146 54.87 -27.90 -0.75
N GLN A 1147 53.54 -27.92 -0.88
CA GLN A 1147 52.85 -28.03 -2.16
C GLN A 1147 53.16 -26.83 -3.08
N SER A 1148 53.26 -25.63 -2.52
CA SER A 1148 53.55 -24.39 -3.25
C SER A 1148 54.98 -24.37 -3.80
N GLN A 1149 55.95 -24.91 -3.03
CA GLN A 1149 57.33 -25.07 -3.49
C GLN A 1149 57.45 -26.08 -4.63
N VAL A 1150 56.70 -27.18 -4.59
CA VAL A 1150 56.66 -28.17 -5.68
C VAL A 1150 56.06 -27.55 -6.96
N SER A 1151 55.01 -26.73 -6.82
CA SER A 1151 54.31 -26.10 -7.95
C SER A 1151 55.08 -24.92 -8.58
N ALA A 1152 56.06 -24.34 -7.89
CA ALA A 1152 56.92 -23.27 -8.41
C ALA A 1152 58.14 -23.80 -9.19
N ILE A 1153 58.43 -25.10 -9.09
CA ILE A 1153 59.55 -25.78 -9.75
C ILE A 1153 59.07 -26.54 -11.02
N SER A 1154 57.77 -26.78 -11.14
CA SER A 1154 57.08 -27.31 -12.34
C SER A 1154 56.52 -26.19 -13.19
#